data_AF-Q5ZY24-F1
#
_entry.id   AF-Q5ZY24-F1
#
_cell.length_a   1.000
_cell.length_b   1.000
_cell.length_c   1.000
_cell.angle_alpha   90.00
_cell.angle_beta   90.00
_cell.angle_gamma   90.00
#
_symmetry.space_group_name_H-M   'P 1'
#
loop_
_entity.id
_entity.type
_entity.pdbx_description
1 polymer ?
#
loop_
_entity_poly.entity_id
_entity_poly.type
_entity_poly.pdbx_seq_one_letter_code
_entity_poly.pdbx_strand_id
1 'polypeptide(L)'
;MSINKIEEDRDISSDLEMKAKMYLVHRMDKAGPLTVKDVRILINKLSKDLQKNQLTLIDCQLIINLVESRFTLVKQATRYLQFFLNKLDGKSINPILIPLSNKPFWQNEPHPFDHYRSTDQLPEKVDIVIIGAGLTGASTAYHLIDAVKKRHLTVVLLDKGNPATEASGRNGGNFELLPENSVGIYSGLVSERFRFLKRCYPHVHPSILQIESEYHASLVFQFALKNRNRFKEIARKERIYCDLAAKGWLYIAHTEEEEQAICDEVTLAAQHGERIYIWSRKKIREQFGINSKFIGRFIPDDGTYNPFKYTCCLIKAAIKSGIKLYTFVKVQQIKSIDTEYHQLKTNMGLLKARQVIVATNAFTSELLPELRAIKPHQSQIAITDSTPDYCKGRLITSEDGPLYLNQPRVRSKNGLVPLLIGAGDDRPMKNPYYRKRSKKVHDLIVQQRDKYFPNLKGRPFSTEWVGALAFTPDQLPAIGYLSPGIIIVMCCNGYGGSYTTAAGLAAAEIALTGKNPPWLPADVFSPKRLLSDKPLFWEDSDSLWRIGKTLCTTLNNLNQLLAESLSYQSMYQPYSTISLLPHGHQEKNCNLDPLRVMHQLAIFRTFAYQELEMLIRYTSPVCLSKGEILFKQGDAGHSCFILIQGKINLYYEHAEGFTSMVAELEAGSVFGQMALFLENKRMATCQATENCSMLEIMVEPCKSLFIQQQALGIKLLRLLNQGVIDALHKLNKRLKYT
;
A
#
# COMPACT_ATOMS: atom_id res chain seq x y z
N MET A 1 -2.83 -28.01 38.17
CA MET A 1 -3.45 -27.77 39.49
C MET A 1 -3.43 -26.27 39.74
N SER A 2 -4.59 -25.69 40.06
CA SER A 2 -4.79 -24.25 40.24
C SER A 2 -4.06 -23.72 41.48
N ILE A 3 -3.56 -22.49 41.37
CA ILE A 3 -2.69 -21.77 42.33
C ILE A 3 -3.36 -21.49 43.69
N ASN A 4 -4.67 -21.74 43.85
CA ASN A 4 -5.45 -21.30 45.01
C ASN A 4 -5.56 -22.36 46.15
N LYS A 5 -4.61 -23.28 46.29
CA LYS A 5 -4.73 -24.34 47.33
C LYS A 5 -3.46 -24.63 48.14
N ILE A 6 -2.51 -23.71 48.17
CA ILE A 6 -1.31 -23.80 49.05
C ILE A 6 -1.16 -22.46 49.78
N GLU A 7 -2.14 -22.11 50.60
CA GLU A 7 -2.11 -20.92 51.48
C GLU A 7 -2.25 -21.28 52.96
N GLU A 8 -1.97 -22.54 53.35
CA GLU A 8 -2.01 -22.94 54.76
C GLU A 8 -0.61 -23.38 55.25
N ASP A 9 -0.14 -22.67 56.28
CA ASP A 9 0.87 -23.04 57.30
C ASP A 9 2.37 -23.08 56.97
N ARG A 10 2.92 -21.94 56.53
CA ARG A 10 4.27 -21.47 56.94
C ARG A 10 4.28 -19.94 56.99
N ASP A 11 4.98 -19.35 57.94
CA ASP A 11 5.31 -17.92 57.98
C ASP A 11 6.34 -17.57 56.87
N ILE A 12 5.95 -17.81 55.62
CA ILE A 12 6.77 -17.69 54.40
C ILE A 12 7.26 -16.26 54.20
N SER A 13 6.49 -15.28 54.70
CA SER A 13 6.82 -13.86 54.59
C SER A 13 8.10 -13.50 55.35
N SER A 14 8.27 -14.01 56.59
CA SER A 14 9.42 -13.66 57.44
C SER A 14 10.72 -14.33 56.96
N ASP A 15 10.67 -15.59 56.51
CA ASP A 15 11.85 -16.31 55.96
C ASP A 15 12.31 -15.73 54.61
N LEU A 16 11.39 -15.44 53.69
CA LEU A 16 11.74 -14.84 52.40
C LEU A 16 12.27 -13.41 52.57
N GLU A 17 11.73 -12.66 53.52
CA GLU A 17 12.27 -11.35 53.87
C GLU A 17 13.70 -11.44 54.42
N MET A 18 13.96 -12.41 55.31
CA MET A 18 15.29 -12.67 55.83
C MET A 18 16.26 -13.05 54.71
N LYS A 19 15.85 -13.94 53.80
CA LYS A 19 16.65 -14.29 52.61
C LYS A 19 16.93 -13.09 51.71
N ALA A 20 15.94 -12.23 51.46
CA ALA A 20 16.14 -11.01 50.68
C ALA A 20 17.18 -10.09 51.32
N LYS A 21 17.12 -9.90 52.65
CA LYS A 21 18.13 -9.15 53.43
C LYS A 21 19.51 -9.82 53.33
N MET A 22 19.62 -11.13 53.52
CA MET A 22 20.87 -11.88 53.38
C MET A 22 21.48 -11.78 51.97
N TYR A 23 20.64 -11.75 50.94
CA TYR A 23 21.11 -11.63 49.56
C TYR A 23 21.74 -10.27 49.28
N LEU A 24 21.24 -9.22 49.92
CA LEU A 24 21.71 -7.84 49.79
C LEU A 24 22.41 -7.31 51.06
N VAL A 25 22.95 -8.20 51.92
CA VAL A 25 23.57 -7.80 53.20
C VAL A 25 24.69 -6.77 53.00
N HIS A 26 25.43 -6.85 51.88
CA HIS A 26 26.48 -5.91 51.51
C HIS A 26 25.99 -4.49 51.17
N ARG A 27 24.67 -4.28 51.14
CA ARG A 27 23.96 -3.02 50.88
C ARG A 27 23.15 -2.51 52.07
N MET A 28 23.00 -3.29 53.15
CA MET A 28 22.11 -2.89 54.26
C MET A 28 22.52 -1.56 54.91
N ASP A 29 23.82 -1.25 54.94
CA ASP A 29 24.35 -0.02 55.54
C ASP A 29 24.76 1.06 54.51
N LYS A 30 24.44 0.87 53.22
CA LYS A 30 24.88 1.77 52.14
C LYS A 30 23.70 2.52 51.53
N ALA A 31 23.72 3.85 51.65
CA ALA A 31 22.74 4.71 50.99
C ALA A 31 22.84 4.65 49.45
N GLY A 32 21.72 4.93 48.78
CA GLY A 32 21.63 5.08 47.32
C GLY A 32 21.04 3.88 46.57
N PRO A 33 20.80 4.04 45.25
CA PRO A 33 20.11 3.03 44.45
C PRO A 33 20.98 1.78 44.20
N LEU A 34 20.34 0.62 44.04
CA LEU A 34 21.04 -0.62 43.67
C LEU A 34 21.62 -0.52 42.27
N THR A 35 22.87 -0.95 42.14
CA THR A 35 23.62 -0.98 40.89
C THR A 35 23.45 -2.31 40.15
N VAL A 36 23.96 -2.39 38.92
CA VAL A 36 23.98 -3.66 38.16
C VAL A 36 24.78 -4.74 38.90
N LYS A 37 25.83 -4.36 39.64
CA LYS A 37 26.63 -5.31 40.45
C LYS A 37 25.79 -5.93 41.55
N ASP A 38 24.97 -5.13 42.23
CA ASP A 38 24.11 -5.60 43.32
C ASP A 38 23.04 -6.57 42.80
N VAL A 39 22.39 -6.22 41.68
CA VAL A 39 21.39 -7.09 41.05
C VAL A 39 22.01 -8.39 40.54
N ARG A 40 23.24 -8.37 40.02
CA ARG A 40 23.96 -9.62 39.65
C ARG A 40 24.18 -10.53 40.85
N ILE A 41 24.58 -9.98 41.99
CA ILE A 41 24.75 -10.76 43.23
C ILE A 41 23.42 -11.40 43.64
N LEU A 42 22.33 -10.62 43.63
CA LEU A 42 20.99 -11.11 43.92
C LEU A 42 20.58 -12.26 42.98
N ILE A 43 20.69 -12.06 41.66
CA ILE A 43 20.31 -13.07 40.65
C ILE A 43 21.14 -14.35 40.79
N ASN A 44 22.44 -14.24 41.05
CA ASN A 44 23.31 -15.40 41.23
C ASN A 44 22.91 -16.22 42.45
N LYS A 45 22.55 -15.57 43.56
CA LYS A 45 22.07 -16.24 44.77
C LYS A 45 20.71 -16.91 44.54
N LEU A 46 19.76 -16.19 43.94
CA LEU A 46 18.44 -16.73 43.54
C LEU A 46 18.58 -17.95 42.62
N SER A 47 19.41 -17.85 41.59
CA SER A 47 19.61 -18.94 40.62
C SER A 47 20.23 -20.17 41.28
N LYS A 48 21.20 -19.98 42.19
CA LYS A 48 21.84 -21.08 42.93
C LYS A 48 20.84 -21.79 43.84
N ASP A 49 20.00 -21.05 44.55
CA ASP A 49 19.04 -21.64 45.48
C ASP A 49 17.87 -22.29 44.74
N LEU A 50 17.45 -21.73 43.59
CA LEU A 50 16.50 -22.36 42.66
C LEU A 50 17.07 -23.70 42.11
N GLN A 51 18.33 -23.73 41.68
CA GLN A 51 18.99 -24.95 41.20
C GLN A 51 19.10 -26.04 42.29
N LYS A 52 19.22 -25.64 43.54
CA LYS A 52 19.27 -26.54 44.70
C LYS A 52 17.88 -26.95 45.21
N ASN A 53 16.80 -26.55 44.53
CA ASN A 53 15.42 -26.73 44.99
C ASN A 53 15.15 -26.14 46.39
N GLN A 54 15.93 -25.13 46.80
CA GLN A 54 15.75 -24.39 48.06
C GLN A 54 14.77 -23.23 47.93
N LEU A 55 14.46 -22.83 46.69
CA LEU A 55 13.45 -21.86 46.33
C LEU A 55 12.65 -22.39 45.14
N THR A 56 11.37 -22.04 45.09
CA THR A 56 10.52 -22.17 43.91
C THR A 56 10.61 -20.91 43.03
N LEU A 57 10.03 -20.96 41.83
CA LEU A 57 9.88 -19.77 40.98
C LEU A 57 9.01 -18.69 41.66
N ILE A 58 8.02 -19.10 42.46
CA ILE A 58 7.14 -18.21 43.21
C ILE A 58 7.96 -17.48 44.29
N ASP A 59 8.81 -18.20 45.02
CA ASP A 59 9.67 -17.58 46.04
C ASP A 59 10.64 -16.56 45.42
N CYS A 60 11.21 -16.88 44.26
CA CYS A 60 12.05 -15.94 43.52
C CYS A 60 11.29 -14.66 43.14
N GLN A 61 10.05 -14.79 42.68
CA GLN A 61 9.19 -13.65 42.34
C GLN A 61 8.88 -12.78 43.57
N LEU A 62 8.58 -13.40 44.72
CA LEU A 62 8.28 -12.70 45.96
C LEU A 62 9.51 -11.93 46.49
N ILE A 63 10.69 -12.57 46.50
CA ILE A 63 11.95 -11.91 46.89
C ILE A 63 12.24 -10.71 45.97
N ILE A 64 12.06 -10.86 44.66
CA ILE A 64 12.27 -9.76 43.72
C ILE A 64 11.30 -8.61 43.99
N ASN A 65 10.02 -8.88 44.23
CA ASN A 65 9.03 -7.85 44.59
C ASN A 65 9.42 -7.11 45.87
N LEU A 66 9.92 -7.82 46.90
CA LEU A 66 10.42 -7.21 48.13
C LEU A 66 11.63 -6.30 47.88
N VAL A 67 12.53 -6.72 46.99
CA VAL A 67 13.69 -5.88 46.62
C VAL A 67 13.24 -4.63 45.86
N GLU A 68 12.35 -4.78 44.88
CA GLU A 68 11.86 -3.64 44.09
C GLU A 68 11.01 -2.66 44.91
N SER A 69 10.34 -3.11 45.98
CA SER A 69 9.52 -2.23 46.83
C SER A 69 10.34 -1.48 47.87
N ARG A 70 11.48 -2.04 48.30
CA ARG A 70 12.34 -1.47 49.35
C ARG A 70 13.49 -0.63 48.82
N PHE A 71 13.96 -0.92 47.61
CA PHE A 71 15.13 -0.26 47.05
C PHE A 71 14.80 0.40 45.72
N THR A 72 15.33 1.61 45.51
CA THR A 72 15.41 2.20 44.18
C THR A 72 16.52 1.51 43.38
N LEU A 73 16.27 1.19 42.12
CA LEU A 73 17.27 0.62 41.21
C LEU A 73 17.68 1.67 40.18
N VAL A 74 18.97 1.73 39.82
CA VAL A 74 19.37 2.50 38.63
C VAL A 74 18.80 1.84 37.37
N LYS A 75 18.54 2.63 36.33
CA LYS A 75 17.87 2.15 35.09
C LYS A 75 18.51 0.89 34.50
N GLN A 76 19.84 0.81 34.47
CA GLN A 76 20.57 -0.36 33.96
C GLN A 76 20.36 -1.60 34.83
N ALA A 77 20.28 -1.43 36.16
CA ALA A 77 20.02 -2.49 37.12
C ALA A 77 18.58 -3.02 36.98
N THR A 78 17.60 -2.13 36.85
CA THR A 78 16.21 -2.49 36.55
C THR A 78 16.10 -3.31 35.26
N ARG A 79 16.75 -2.88 34.17
CA ARG A 79 16.75 -3.64 32.89
C ARG A 79 17.37 -5.03 33.05
N TYR A 80 18.42 -5.16 33.86
CA TYR A 80 19.08 -6.44 34.11
C TYR A 80 18.21 -7.37 34.95
N LEU A 81 17.53 -6.85 35.97
CA LEU A 81 16.55 -7.60 36.76
C LEU A 81 15.36 -8.03 35.91
N GLN A 82 14.82 -7.14 35.08
CA GLN A 82 13.73 -7.42 34.15
C GLN A 82 14.11 -8.48 33.10
N PHE A 83 15.35 -8.49 32.62
CA PHE A 83 15.84 -9.56 31.75
C PHE A 83 15.82 -10.93 32.44
N PHE A 84 16.18 -10.99 33.73
CA PHE A 84 16.08 -12.22 34.51
C PHE A 84 14.63 -12.63 34.78
N LEU A 85 13.77 -11.68 35.19
CA LEU A 85 12.34 -11.92 35.40
C LEU A 85 11.65 -12.49 34.15
N ASN A 86 12.00 -12.01 32.96
CA ASN A 86 11.49 -12.57 31.71
C ASN A 86 11.80 -14.06 31.55
N LYS A 87 12.98 -14.54 32.00
CA LYS A 87 13.33 -15.97 31.94
C LYS A 87 12.60 -16.84 32.96
N LEU A 88 12.04 -16.22 34.00
CA LEU A 88 11.23 -16.88 35.02
C LEU A 88 9.72 -16.75 34.76
N ASP A 89 9.31 -16.15 33.64
CA ASP A 89 7.90 -15.76 33.37
C ASP A 89 7.28 -14.85 34.46
N GLY A 90 8.17 -14.10 35.15
CA GLY A 90 7.87 -13.23 36.27
C GLY A 90 7.42 -11.82 35.90
N LYS A 91 7.08 -11.04 36.91
CA LYS A 91 6.60 -9.66 36.82
C LYS A 91 7.50 -8.71 37.61
N SER A 92 7.63 -7.50 37.10
CA SER A 92 8.28 -6.35 37.73
C SER A 92 7.19 -5.43 38.27
N ILE A 93 7.35 -4.94 39.50
CA ILE A 93 6.46 -3.88 40.03
C ILE A 93 6.92 -2.49 39.55
N ASN A 94 8.19 -2.37 39.15
CA ASN A 94 8.72 -1.18 38.50
C ASN A 94 8.21 -1.07 37.04
N PRO A 95 8.19 0.16 36.47
CA PRO A 95 7.87 0.36 35.06
C PRO A 95 8.75 -0.51 34.14
N ILE A 96 8.12 -1.14 33.15
CA ILE A 96 8.82 -1.96 32.17
C ILE A 96 9.71 -1.05 31.31
N LEU A 97 10.98 -1.43 31.20
CA LEU A 97 11.96 -0.70 30.44
C LEU A 97 12.29 -1.45 29.14
N ILE A 98 12.80 -0.70 28.16
CA ILE A 98 13.28 -1.27 26.89
C ILE A 98 14.24 -2.43 27.18
N PRO A 99 14.02 -3.64 26.64
CA PRO A 99 14.83 -4.81 26.96
C PRO A 99 16.29 -4.65 26.54
N LEU A 100 17.18 -5.43 27.15
CA LEU A 100 18.61 -5.40 26.83
C LEU A 100 18.85 -5.81 25.37
N SER A 101 18.27 -6.95 24.96
CA SER A 101 18.37 -7.45 23.60
C SER A 101 17.62 -6.56 22.60
N ASN A 102 18.25 -6.33 21.45
CA ASN A 102 17.63 -5.74 20.26
C ASN A 102 17.68 -6.67 19.04
N LYS A 103 17.96 -7.95 19.26
CA LYS A 103 18.01 -8.97 18.22
C LYS A 103 16.57 -9.28 17.76
N PRO A 104 16.27 -9.20 16.45
CA PRO A 104 14.96 -9.57 15.93
C PRO A 104 14.65 -11.05 16.19
N PHE A 105 13.41 -11.34 16.60
CA PHE A 105 12.98 -12.69 16.96
C PHE A 105 13.22 -13.73 15.84
N TRP A 106 12.94 -13.34 14.60
CA TRP A 106 13.04 -14.23 13.44
C TRP A 106 14.46 -14.70 13.12
N GLN A 107 15.48 -13.99 13.62
CA GLN A 107 16.90 -14.21 13.31
C GLN A 107 17.64 -14.90 14.45
N ASN A 108 16.91 -15.61 15.32
CA ASN A 108 17.49 -16.26 16.50
C ASN A 108 18.33 -17.51 16.17
N GLU A 109 18.00 -18.22 15.10
CA GLU A 109 18.74 -19.39 14.60
C GLU A 109 19.99 -18.98 13.78
N PRO A 110 20.99 -19.86 13.64
CA PRO A 110 22.13 -19.63 12.75
C PRO A 110 21.67 -19.29 11.32
N HIS A 111 22.30 -18.29 10.72
CA HIS A 111 21.91 -17.83 9.40
C HIS A 111 22.35 -18.85 8.33
N PRO A 112 21.44 -19.38 7.47
CA PRO A 112 21.78 -20.46 6.54
C PRO A 112 22.71 -20.04 5.40
N PHE A 113 22.89 -18.74 5.21
CA PHE A 113 23.75 -18.15 4.18
C PHE A 113 24.82 -17.23 4.79
N ASP A 114 25.21 -17.46 6.04
CA ASP A 114 26.24 -16.64 6.67
C ASP A 114 27.53 -16.68 5.84
N HIS A 115 27.97 -15.51 5.36
CA HIS A 115 29.12 -15.35 4.45
C HIS A 115 29.07 -16.23 3.18
N TYR A 116 27.89 -16.70 2.77
CA TYR A 116 27.75 -17.59 1.62
C TYR A 116 28.07 -16.88 0.30
N ARG A 117 28.79 -17.59 -0.58
CA ARG A 117 29.01 -17.22 -1.98
C ARG A 117 28.92 -18.47 -2.83
N SER A 118 28.23 -18.39 -3.97
CA SER A 118 28.15 -19.52 -4.91
C SER A 118 29.49 -19.82 -5.60
N THR A 119 30.36 -18.81 -5.76
CA THR A 119 31.75 -18.93 -6.23
C THR A 119 32.63 -17.88 -5.53
N ASP A 120 33.96 -18.04 -5.59
CA ASP A 120 34.88 -17.10 -4.94
C ASP A 120 34.93 -15.73 -5.64
N GLN A 121 34.81 -15.74 -6.97
CA GLN A 121 34.83 -14.54 -7.80
C GLN A 121 33.44 -14.23 -8.36
N LEU A 122 33.18 -12.95 -8.58
CA LEU A 122 32.00 -12.51 -9.33
C LEU A 122 32.16 -12.87 -10.81
N PRO A 123 31.08 -13.26 -11.51
CA PRO A 123 31.13 -13.38 -12.97
C PRO A 123 31.36 -11.99 -13.59
N GLU A 124 32.06 -11.93 -14.71
CA GLU A 124 32.29 -10.66 -15.41
C GLU A 124 31.00 -10.09 -16.03
N LYS A 125 30.12 -10.98 -16.49
CA LYS A 125 28.93 -10.66 -17.28
C LYS A 125 27.79 -11.62 -16.95
N VAL A 126 26.57 -11.09 -16.84
CA VAL A 126 25.34 -11.84 -16.61
C VAL A 126 24.15 -11.26 -17.39
N ASP A 127 23.09 -12.04 -17.54
CA ASP A 127 21.84 -11.56 -18.13
C ASP A 127 21.05 -10.70 -17.14
N ILE A 128 20.91 -11.15 -15.90
CA ILE A 128 20.13 -10.45 -14.87
C ILE A 128 20.92 -10.40 -13.55
N VAL A 129 21.00 -9.22 -12.95
CA VAL A 129 21.46 -9.06 -11.56
C VAL A 129 20.34 -8.52 -10.69
N ILE A 130 20.16 -9.10 -9.50
CA ILE A 130 19.22 -8.66 -8.47
C ILE A 130 20.02 -8.10 -7.30
N ILE A 131 19.73 -6.87 -6.90
CA ILE A 131 20.38 -6.18 -5.79
C ILE A 131 19.44 -6.14 -4.58
N GLY A 132 19.79 -6.90 -3.54
CA GLY A 132 19.04 -7.05 -2.29
C GLY A 132 18.35 -8.40 -2.20
N ALA A 133 18.76 -9.22 -1.22
CA ALA A 133 18.22 -10.56 -0.94
C ALA A 133 17.19 -10.53 0.21
N GLY A 134 16.34 -9.50 0.24
CA GLY A 134 15.13 -9.47 1.06
C GLY A 134 13.98 -10.27 0.41
N LEU A 135 12.77 -10.19 0.99
CA LEU A 135 11.55 -10.84 0.49
C LEU A 135 11.34 -10.62 -1.01
N THR A 136 11.43 -9.37 -1.47
CA THR A 136 11.19 -9.01 -2.88
C THR A 136 12.25 -9.61 -3.80
N GLY A 137 13.54 -9.43 -3.52
CA GLY A 137 14.60 -9.95 -4.38
C GLY A 137 14.68 -11.48 -4.37
N ALA A 138 14.40 -12.12 -3.22
CA ALA A 138 14.25 -13.56 -3.14
C ALA A 138 13.06 -14.07 -3.97
N SER A 139 11.91 -13.36 -3.91
CA SER A 139 10.76 -13.65 -4.76
C SER A 139 11.09 -13.49 -6.25
N THR A 140 11.78 -12.41 -6.63
CA THR A 140 12.23 -12.22 -8.01
C THR A 140 13.14 -13.35 -8.47
N ALA A 141 14.14 -13.73 -7.67
CA ALA A 141 15.03 -14.84 -8.00
C ALA A 141 14.25 -16.15 -8.16
N TYR A 142 13.29 -16.43 -7.27
CA TYR A 142 12.43 -17.61 -7.37
C TYR A 142 11.61 -17.62 -8.67
N HIS A 143 11.01 -16.49 -9.06
CA HIS A 143 10.21 -16.41 -10.30
C HIS A 143 11.05 -16.46 -11.59
N LEU A 144 12.38 -16.29 -11.50
CA LEU A 144 13.30 -16.46 -12.63
C LEU A 144 13.76 -17.92 -12.81
N ILE A 145 13.49 -18.84 -11.87
CA ILE A 145 13.95 -20.25 -11.91
C ILE A 145 13.63 -20.93 -13.25
N ASP A 146 12.40 -20.78 -13.74
CA ASP A 146 11.97 -21.44 -14.97
C ASP A 146 12.69 -20.87 -16.19
N ALA A 147 12.94 -19.56 -16.22
CA ALA A 147 13.68 -18.92 -17.29
C ALA A 147 15.17 -19.30 -17.26
N VAL A 148 15.78 -19.42 -16.09
CA VAL A 148 17.15 -19.94 -15.92
C VAL A 148 17.26 -21.34 -16.49
N LYS A 149 16.31 -22.24 -16.16
CA LYS A 149 16.33 -23.63 -16.64
C LYS A 149 16.03 -23.77 -18.14
N LYS A 150 15.04 -23.02 -18.66
CA LYS A 150 14.56 -23.18 -20.04
C LYS A 150 15.35 -22.35 -21.05
N ARG A 151 15.81 -21.16 -20.66
CA ARG A 151 16.49 -20.20 -21.53
C ARG A 151 17.99 -20.06 -21.22
N HIS A 152 18.50 -20.83 -20.25
CA HIS A 152 19.91 -20.81 -19.84
C HIS A 152 20.40 -19.41 -19.39
N LEU A 153 19.51 -18.61 -18.78
CA LEU A 153 19.86 -17.27 -18.32
C LEU A 153 20.86 -17.33 -17.15
N THR A 154 21.85 -16.45 -17.21
CA THR A 154 22.79 -16.22 -16.11
C THR A 154 22.23 -15.17 -15.15
N VAL A 155 21.93 -15.58 -13.92
CA VAL A 155 21.31 -14.72 -12.90
C VAL A 155 22.13 -14.69 -11.62
N VAL A 156 22.37 -13.49 -11.11
CA VAL A 156 23.11 -13.25 -9.86
C VAL A 156 22.25 -12.47 -8.88
N LEU A 157 22.18 -12.95 -7.63
CA LEU A 157 21.57 -12.26 -6.50
C LEU A 157 22.69 -11.75 -5.57
N LEU A 158 22.72 -10.44 -5.32
CA LEU A 158 23.71 -9.77 -4.47
C LEU A 158 23.04 -9.23 -3.21
N ASP A 159 23.68 -9.38 -2.06
CA ASP A 159 23.30 -8.67 -0.84
C ASP A 159 24.52 -8.08 -0.14
N LYS A 160 24.37 -6.87 0.41
CA LYS A 160 25.43 -6.17 1.13
C LYS A 160 25.79 -6.84 2.47
N GLY A 161 24.94 -7.71 2.98
CA GLY A 161 25.16 -8.50 4.18
C GLY A 161 24.53 -9.88 4.02
N ASN A 162 23.94 -10.37 5.10
CA ASN A 162 23.20 -11.63 5.07
C ASN A 162 21.77 -11.40 4.55
N PRO A 163 21.25 -12.31 3.70
CA PRO A 163 19.87 -12.27 3.22
C PRO A 163 18.83 -12.09 4.31
N ALA A 164 17.71 -11.45 3.99
CA ALA A 164 16.58 -11.26 4.90
C ALA A 164 16.89 -10.62 6.27
N THR A 165 18.02 -9.91 6.47
CA THR A 165 18.37 -9.35 7.80
C THR A 165 17.81 -7.96 8.09
N GLU A 166 17.37 -7.24 7.04
CA GLU A 166 16.78 -5.90 7.14
C GLU A 166 15.26 -5.97 7.31
N ALA A 167 14.47 -5.14 6.62
CA ALA A 167 13.00 -5.07 6.77
C ALA A 167 12.31 -6.44 6.75
N SER A 168 12.76 -7.33 5.85
CA SER A 168 12.21 -8.67 5.65
C SER A 168 12.32 -9.60 6.86
N GLY A 169 13.40 -9.52 7.65
CA GLY A 169 13.56 -10.32 8.87
C GLY A 169 13.32 -9.52 10.15
N ARG A 170 12.71 -8.34 10.05
CA ARG A 170 12.43 -7.42 11.16
C ARG A 170 10.97 -6.99 11.24
N ASN A 171 10.11 -7.42 10.33
CA ASN A 171 8.68 -7.09 10.33
C ASN A 171 7.88 -7.95 11.32
N GLY A 172 6.57 -7.71 11.41
CA GLY A 172 5.66 -8.39 12.34
C GLY A 172 5.31 -9.84 12.00
N GLY A 173 5.69 -10.36 10.82
CA GLY A 173 5.33 -11.71 10.37
C GLY A 173 3.88 -11.83 9.93
N ASN A 174 3.28 -10.74 9.46
CA ASN A 174 1.88 -10.66 9.02
C ASN A 174 1.80 -10.92 7.51
N PHE A 175 0.82 -11.71 7.08
CA PHE A 175 0.40 -11.74 5.69
C PHE A 175 -1.11 -11.47 5.64
N GLU A 176 -1.46 -10.30 5.13
CA GLU A 176 -2.82 -9.78 5.15
C GLU A 176 -3.21 -9.27 3.77
N LEU A 177 -4.49 -9.43 3.43
CA LEU A 177 -5.05 -9.11 2.13
C LEU A 177 -5.06 -7.61 1.88
N LEU A 178 -5.23 -6.80 2.92
CA LEU A 178 -5.46 -5.37 2.76
C LEU A 178 -4.28 -4.59 3.31
N PRO A 179 -3.48 -4.02 2.40
CA PRO A 179 -2.49 -3.03 2.74
C PRO A 179 -3.15 -1.65 2.88
N GLU A 180 -2.50 -0.76 3.61
CA GLU A 180 -3.00 0.56 4.03
C GLU A 180 -4.06 0.41 5.15
N ASN A 181 -3.92 1.16 6.25
CA ASN A 181 -4.81 1.13 7.42
C ASN A 181 -6.25 1.63 7.11
N SER A 182 -6.70 1.47 5.86
CA SER A 182 -8.01 1.85 5.37
C SER A 182 -9.08 0.98 6.02
N VAL A 183 -9.99 1.63 6.73
CA VAL A 183 -11.21 1.00 7.23
C VAL A 183 -12.31 1.20 6.18
N GLY A 184 -13.01 0.11 5.83
CA GLY A 184 -13.93 0.04 4.70
C GLY A 184 -13.21 -0.12 3.35
N ILE A 185 -12.68 -1.32 3.05
CA ILE A 185 -11.72 -1.64 1.95
C ILE A 185 -11.71 -0.61 0.84
N TYR A 186 -12.78 -0.55 0.05
CA TYR A 186 -12.73 0.20 -1.18
C TYR A 186 -13.01 1.68 -0.93
N SER A 187 -14.06 2.04 -0.19
CA SER A 187 -14.38 3.44 0.10
C SER A 187 -13.28 4.13 0.92
N GLY A 188 -12.74 3.45 1.93
CA GLY A 188 -11.61 3.90 2.74
C GLY A 188 -10.31 4.00 1.93
N LEU A 189 -9.98 2.98 1.12
CA LEU A 189 -8.80 3.03 0.25
C LEU A 189 -8.94 4.12 -0.79
N VAL A 190 -10.09 4.25 -1.45
CA VAL A 190 -10.40 5.35 -2.39
C VAL A 190 -10.25 6.71 -1.72
N SER A 191 -10.74 6.86 -0.48
CA SER A 191 -10.61 8.11 0.26
C SER A 191 -9.16 8.44 0.62
N GLU A 192 -8.37 7.45 1.04
CA GLU A 192 -6.93 7.59 1.27
C GLU A 192 -6.17 7.90 -0.02
N ARG A 193 -6.42 7.14 -1.09
CA ARG A 193 -5.87 7.36 -2.43
C ARG A 193 -6.16 8.78 -2.91
N PHE A 194 -7.39 9.26 -2.75
CA PHE A 194 -7.79 10.62 -3.12
C PHE A 194 -6.99 11.66 -2.32
N ARG A 195 -6.84 11.48 -1.00
CA ARG A 195 -6.03 12.36 -0.16
C ARG A 195 -4.56 12.38 -0.59
N PHE A 196 -3.97 11.23 -0.89
CA PHE A 196 -2.59 11.16 -1.40
C PHE A 196 -2.44 11.83 -2.75
N LEU A 197 -3.32 11.52 -3.71
CA LEU A 197 -3.29 12.11 -5.04
C LEU A 197 -3.50 13.63 -4.99
N LYS A 198 -4.43 14.12 -4.18
CA LYS A 198 -4.65 15.57 -3.98
C LYS A 198 -3.45 16.27 -3.37
N ARG A 199 -2.73 15.62 -2.45
CA ARG A 199 -1.48 16.14 -1.88
C ARG A 199 -0.36 16.18 -2.91
N CYS A 200 -0.23 15.15 -3.74
CA CYS A 200 0.81 15.07 -4.77
C CYS A 200 0.51 15.99 -5.97
N TYR A 201 -0.76 16.13 -6.35
CA TYR A 201 -1.20 16.80 -7.56
C TYR A 201 -2.35 17.79 -7.28
N PRO A 202 -2.13 18.84 -6.47
CA PRO A 202 -3.18 19.78 -6.05
C PRO A 202 -3.78 20.59 -7.21
N HIS A 203 -3.11 20.61 -8.37
CA HIS A 203 -3.52 21.31 -9.58
C HIS A 203 -4.47 20.48 -10.46
N VAL A 204 -4.61 19.17 -10.22
CA VAL A 204 -5.50 18.29 -10.98
C VAL A 204 -6.92 18.39 -10.44
N HIS A 205 -7.91 18.41 -11.34
CA HIS A 205 -9.31 18.56 -10.98
C HIS A 205 -9.80 17.43 -10.04
N PRO A 206 -10.57 17.73 -8.97
CA PRO A 206 -11.05 16.72 -8.03
C PRO A 206 -11.77 15.52 -8.67
N SER A 207 -12.61 15.73 -9.68
CA SER A 207 -13.31 14.62 -10.36
C SER A 207 -12.35 13.62 -11.02
N ILE A 208 -11.20 14.08 -11.52
CA ILE A 208 -10.17 13.20 -12.09
C ILE A 208 -9.46 12.45 -10.97
N LEU A 209 -9.10 13.16 -9.90
CA LEU A 209 -8.48 12.54 -8.73
C LEU A 209 -9.38 11.46 -8.10
N GLN A 210 -10.69 11.63 -8.16
CA GLN A 210 -11.68 10.63 -7.72
C GLN A 210 -11.69 9.39 -8.61
N ILE A 211 -11.65 9.56 -9.93
CA ILE A 211 -11.58 8.44 -10.88
C ILE A 211 -10.27 7.67 -10.70
N GLU A 212 -9.15 8.39 -10.55
CA GLU A 212 -7.85 7.77 -10.33
C GLU A 212 -7.75 7.11 -8.95
N SER A 213 -8.38 7.66 -7.91
CA SER A 213 -8.36 7.04 -6.59
C SER A 213 -9.12 5.72 -6.57
N GLU A 214 -10.27 5.64 -7.24
CA GLU A 214 -11.01 4.40 -7.52
C GLU A 214 -10.17 3.39 -8.30
N TYR A 215 -9.56 3.82 -9.39
CA TYR A 215 -8.71 2.97 -10.19
C TYR A 215 -7.52 2.41 -9.38
N HIS A 216 -6.79 3.27 -8.66
CA HIS A 216 -5.67 2.88 -7.81
C HIS A 216 -6.11 1.91 -6.70
N ALA A 217 -7.25 2.16 -6.06
CA ALA A 217 -7.79 1.29 -5.02
C ALA A 217 -8.07 -0.12 -5.55
N SER A 218 -8.69 -0.21 -6.74
CA SER A 218 -8.97 -1.49 -7.40
C SER A 218 -7.68 -2.28 -7.69
N LEU A 219 -6.64 -1.59 -8.16
CA LEU A 219 -5.35 -2.21 -8.48
C LEU A 219 -4.61 -2.68 -7.24
N VAL A 220 -4.58 -1.88 -6.18
CA VAL A 220 -3.97 -2.25 -4.89
C VAL A 220 -4.63 -3.51 -4.33
N PHE A 221 -5.97 -3.58 -4.36
CA PHE A 221 -6.71 -4.74 -3.91
C PHE A 221 -6.39 -6.00 -4.75
N GLN A 222 -6.44 -5.89 -6.08
CA GLN A 222 -6.08 -6.99 -6.98
C GLN A 222 -4.62 -7.44 -6.80
N PHE A 223 -3.71 -6.50 -6.60
CA PHE A 223 -2.30 -6.77 -6.35
C PHE A 223 -2.14 -7.61 -5.08
N ALA A 224 -2.80 -7.21 -3.99
CA ALA A 224 -2.67 -7.89 -2.71
C ALA A 224 -3.33 -9.28 -2.73
N LEU A 225 -4.47 -9.44 -3.41
CA LEU A 225 -5.06 -10.75 -3.74
C LEU A 225 -4.07 -11.66 -4.46
N LYS A 226 -3.45 -11.12 -5.52
CA LYS A 226 -2.48 -11.86 -6.32
C LYS A 226 -1.28 -12.28 -5.48
N ASN A 227 -0.79 -11.39 -4.61
CA ASN A 227 0.29 -11.69 -3.68
C ASN A 227 -0.08 -12.81 -2.71
N ARG A 228 -1.23 -12.72 -2.04
CA ARG A 228 -1.69 -13.73 -1.08
C ARG A 228 -1.80 -15.11 -1.71
N ASN A 229 -2.44 -15.18 -2.89
CA ASN A 229 -2.63 -16.44 -3.61
C ASN A 229 -1.28 -17.02 -4.07
N ARG A 230 -0.41 -16.19 -4.64
CA ARG A 230 0.93 -16.61 -5.09
C ARG A 230 1.79 -17.08 -3.92
N PHE A 231 1.76 -16.36 -2.79
CA PHE A 231 2.48 -16.73 -1.57
C PHE A 231 2.06 -18.11 -1.06
N LYS A 232 0.74 -18.35 -0.90
CA LYS A 232 0.19 -19.65 -0.46
C LYS A 232 0.53 -20.77 -1.44
N GLU A 233 0.43 -20.49 -2.75
CA GLU A 233 0.79 -21.44 -3.81
C GLU A 233 2.26 -21.86 -3.72
N ILE A 234 3.19 -20.90 -3.60
CA ILE A 234 4.63 -21.17 -3.51
C ILE A 234 4.95 -21.93 -2.22
N ALA A 235 4.41 -21.49 -1.08
CA ALA A 235 4.64 -22.15 0.21
C ALA A 235 4.22 -23.63 0.15
N ARG A 236 3.09 -23.94 -0.50
CA ARG A 236 2.62 -25.31 -0.71
C ARG A 236 3.48 -26.07 -1.73
N LYS A 237 3.74 -25.51 -2.90
CA LYS A 237 4.48 -26.13 -4.01
C LYS A 237 5.89 -26.53 -3.58
N GLU A 238 6.60 -25.60 -2.94
CA GLU A 238 7.99 -25.77 -2.50
C GLU A 238 8.09 -26.42 -1.11
N ARG A 239 6.95 -26.77 -0.49
CA ARG A 239 6.86 -27.35 0.86
C ARG A 239 7.65 -26.53 1.90
N ILE A 240 7.46 -25.22 1.89
CA ILE A 240 8.18 -24.29 2.75
C ILE A 240 7.60 -24.34 4.17
N TYR A 241 8.41 -24.81 5.12
CA TYR A 241 8.10 -24.74 6.55
C TYR A 241 8.46 -23.37 7.12
N CYS A 242 7.61 -22.36 6.87
CA CYS A 242 7.75 -21.00 7.39
C CYS A 242 6.76 -20.68 8.51
N ASP A 243 6.38 -21.66 9.34
CA ASP A 243 5.46 -21.47 10.47
C ASP A 243 4.12 -20.81 10.06
N LEU A 244 3.67 -21.04 8.82
CA LEU A 244 2.48 -20.43 8.23
C LEU A 244 1.21 -20.83 8.99
N ALA A 245 0.44 -19.84 9.44
CA ALA A 245 -0.91 -19.98 9.95
C ALA A 245 -1.88 -19.09 9.19
N ALA A 246 -2.51 -19.66 8.16
CA ALA A 246 -3.65 -19.05 7.48
C ALA A 246 -4.95 -19.32 8.27
N LYS A 247 -5.04 -18.75 9.48
CA LYS A 247 -6.20 -18.92 10.38
C LYS A 247 -7.06 -17.66 10.50
N GLY A 248 -6.65 -16.61 9.80
CA GLY A 248 -7.37 -15.37 9.61
C GLY A 248 -6.75 -14.16 10.28
N TRP A 249 -7.25 -13.00 9.88
CA TRP A 249 -6.91 -11.69 10.40
C TRP A 249 -8.17 -11.01 10.93
N LEU A 250 -8.12 -10.52 12.17
CA LEU A 250 -9.14 -9.69 12.78
C LEU A 250 -8.65 -8.23 12.85
N TYR A 251 -9.32 -7.32 12.15
CA TYR A 251 -9.21 -5.88 12.39
C TYR A 251 -10.32 -5.45 13.36
N ILE A 252 -9.99 -4.82 14.48
CA ILE A 252 -10.96 -4.34 15.48
C ILE A 252 -11.13 -2.83 15.29
N ALA A 253 -12.37 -2.40 15.03
CA ALA A 253 -12.69 -0.97 14.92
C ALA A 253 -12.45 -0.24 16.24
N HIS A 254 -12.09 1.03 16.13
CA HIS A 254 -11.90 1.93 17.28
C HIS A 254 -12.88 3.11 17.30
N THR A 255 -13.56 3.40 16.21
CA THR A 255 -14.52 4.50 16.10
C THR A 255 -15.84 4.01 15.50
N GLU A 256 -16.90 4.80 15.66
CA GLU A 256 -18.20 4.53 15.03
C GLU A 256 -18.11 4.59 13.49
N GLU A 257 -17.29 5.52 12.96
CA GLU A 257 -17.00 5.62 11.53
C GLU A 257 -16.36 4.34 10.99
N GLU A 258 -15.38 3.80 11.72
CA GLU A 258 -14.74 2.52 11.38
C GLU A 258 -15.72 1.33 11.44
N GLU A 259 -16.59 1.31 12.45
CA GLU A 259 -17.63 0.29 12.59
C GLU A 259 -18.62 0.32 11.42
N GLN A 260 -19.06 1.51 10.98
CA GLN A 260 -19.91 1.65 9.79
C GLN A 260 -19.18 1.22 8.51
N ALA A 261 -17.93 1.64 8.34
CA ALA A 261 -17.13 1.30 7.18
C ALA A 261 -16.90 -0.23 7.04
N ILE A 262 -16.77 -0.96 8.16
CA ILE A 262 -16.70 -2.44 8.15
C ILE A 262 -18.03 -3.07 7.68
N CYS A 263 -19.17 -2.47 8.00
CA CYS A 263 -20.48 -2.97 7.55
C CYS A 263 -20.63 -2.87 6.02
N ASP A 264 -20.26 -1.73 5.45
CA ASP A 264 -20.32 -1.50 4.00
C ASP A 264 -19.36 -2.42 3.23
N GLU A 265 -18.26 -2.80 3.87
CA GLU A 265 -17.18 -3.61 3.31
C GLU A 265 -17.59 -5.03 2.92
N VAL A 266 -18.39 -5.70 3.74
CA VAL A 266 -18.79 -7.10 3.49
C VAL A 266 -19.52 -7.23 2.15
N THR A 267 -20.34 -6.23 1.81
CA THR A 267 -21.09 -6.19 0.56
C THR A 267 -20.16 -6.06 -0.65
N LEU A 268 -19.14 -5.21 -0.57
CA LEU A 268 -18.19 -4.96 -1.68
C LEU A 268 -17.21 -6.12 -1.87
N ALA A 269 -16.69 -6.71 -0.79
CA ALA A 269 -15.78 -7.83 -0.88
C ALA A 269 -16.44 -9.07 -1.54
N ALA A 270 -17.72 -9.29 -1.27
CA ALA A 270 -18.50 -10.36 -1.89
C ALA A 270 -18.57 -10.21 -3.43
N GLN A 271 -18.63 -8.99 -3.96
CA GLN A 271 -18.62 -8.73 -5.42
C GLN A 271 -17.31 -9.16 -6.08
N HIS A 272 -16.20 -9.18 -5.33
CA HIS A 272 -14.89 -9.64 -5.79
C HIS A 272 -14.58 -11.10 -5.41
N GLY A 273 -15.57 -11.85 -4.91
CA GLY A 273 -15.42 -13.25 -4.51
C GLY A 273 -14.67 -13.46 -3.19
N GLU A 274 -14.46 -12.40 -2.42
CA GLU A 274 -13.74 -12.45 -1.15
C GLU A 274 -14.69 -12.61 0.04
N ARG A 275 -14.29 -13.44 1.01
CA ARG A 275 -15.10 -13.74 2.19
C ARG A 275 -14.63 -12.92 3.38
N ILE A 276 -15.41 -11.91 3.73
CA ILE A 276 -15.17 -11.08 4.89
C ILE A 276 -16.34 -11.23 5.86
N TYR A 277 -16.02 -11.41 7.14
CA TYR A 277 -17.01 -11.63 8.18
C TYR A 277 -16.99 -10.50 9.19
N ILE A 278 -18.17 -10.00 9.55
CA ILE A 278 -18.33 -9.14 10.72
C ILE A 278 -18.33 -10.02 11.97
N TRP A 279 -17.45 -9.70 12.92
CA TRP A 279 -17.40 -10.33 14.22
C TRP A 279 -17.96 -9.38 15.26
N SER A 280 -19.00 -9.84 15.95
CA SER A 280 -19.60 -9.10 17.06
C SER A 280 -18.63 -8.99 18.24
N ARG A 281 -18.86 -7.98 19.08
CA ARG A 281 -18.15 -7.76 20.35
C ARG A 281 -18.12 -9.03 21.22
N LYS A 282 -19.26 -9.74 21.29
CA LYS A 282 -19.40 -11.03 22.00
C LYS A 282 -18.44 -12.08 21.44
N LYS A 283 -18.41 -12.25 20.11
CA LYS A 283 -17.54 -13.24 19.45
C LYS A 283 -16.06 -12.90 19.64
N ILE A 284 -15.67 -11.63 19.55
CA ILE A 284 -14.29 -11.18 19.81
C ILE A 284 -13.86 -11.56 21.23
N ARG A 285 -14.72 -11.28 22.23
CA ARG A 285 -14.47 -11.64 23.63
C ARG A 285 -14.34 -13.15 23.83
N GLU A 286 -15.25 -13.93 23.27
CA GLU A 286 -15.22 -15.41 23.37
C GLU A 286 -13.99 -16.02 22.70
N GLN A 287 -13.56 -15.47 21.56
CA GLN A 287 -12.44 -16.02 20.79
C GLN A 287 -11.07 -15.61 21.33
N PHE A 288 -10.93 -14.37 21.81
CA PHE A 288 -9.62 -13.78 22.15
C PHE A 288 -9.51 -13.28 23.60
N GLY A 289 -10.60 -13.24 24.36
CA GLY A 289 -10.63 -12.63 25.70
C GLY A 289 -10.55 -11.09 25.67
N ILE A 290 -10.70 -10.48 24.50
CA ILE A 290 -10.58 -9.03 24.30
C ILE A 290 -11.97 -8.37 24.46
N ASN A 291 -12.05 -7.40 25.37
CA ASN A 291 -13.25 -6.59 25.54
C ASN A 291 -13.20 -5.36 24.62
N SER A 292 -13.71 -5.51 23.39
CA SER A 292 -13.85 -4.41 22.44
C SER A 292 -15.18 -3.66 22.62
N LYS A 293 -15.15 -2.33 22.44
CA LYS A 293 -16.36 -1.50 22.32
C LYS A 293 -17.04 -1.61 20.95
N PHE A 294 -16.30 -1.99 19.91
CA PHE A 294 -16.78 -2.03 18.53
C PHE A 294 -16.68 -3.44 17.94
N ILE A 295 -17.35 -3.65 16.80
CA ILE A 295 -17.20 -4.87 15.98
C ILE A 295 -15.79 -5.00 15.40
N GLY A 296 -15.54 -6.12 14.74
CA GLY A 296 -14.33 -6.31 13.97
C GLY A 296 -14.60 -6.97 12.63
N ARG A 297 -13.70 -6.71 11.69
CA ARG A 297 -13.63 -7.37 10.40
C ARG A 297 -12.74 -8.59 10.51
N PHE A 298 -13.21 -9.73 10.02
CA PHE A 298 -12.43 -10.97 9.97
C PHE A 298 -12.27 -11.51 8.55
N ILE A 299 -11.03 -11.71 8.12
CA ILE A 299 -10.67 -12.32 6.83
C ILE A 299 -10.05 -13.69 7.12
N PRO A 300 -10.66 -14.81 6.71
CA PRO A 300 -10.25 -16.16 7.14
C PRO A 300 -8.95 -16.64 6.49
N ASP A 301 -8.63 -16.17 5.28
CA ASP A 301 -7.55 -16.70 4.45
C ASP A 301 -6.17 -16.10 4.73
N ASP A 302 -6.14 -15.09 5.59
CA ASP A 302 -4.98 -14.33 6.02
C ASP A 302 -4.34 -14.91 7.29
N GLY A 303 -3.28 -14.29 7.79
CA GLY A 303 -2.75 -14.61 9.09
C GLY A 303 -1.25 -14.33 9.21
N THR A 304 -0.50 -15.33 9.66
CA THR A 304 0.86 -15.11 10.14
C THR A 304 1.85 -16.12 9.56
N TYR A 305 3.11 -15.71 9.44
CA TYR A 305 4.19 -16.55 8.94
C TYR A 305 5.55 -16.06 9.44
N ASN A 306 6.58 -16.88 9.30
CA ASN A 306 7.96 -16.55 9.54
C ASN A 306 8.60 -16.02 8.24
N PRO A 307 8.79 -14.70 8.10
CA PRO A 307 9.25 -14.10 6.86
C PRO A 307 10.72 -14.42 6.55
N PHE A 308 11.54 -14.63 7.58
CA PHE A 308 12.93 -15.01 7.44
C PHE A 308 13.07 -16.42 6.84
N LYS A 309 12.34 -17.40 7.39
CA LYS A 309 12.32 -18.77 6.86
C LYS A 309 11.80 -18.81 5.43
N TYR A 310 10.70 -18.12 5.13
CA TYR A 310 10.15 -18.05 3.78
C TYR A 310 11.17 -17.49 2.79
N THR A 311 11.77 -16.33 3.09
CA THR A 311 12.79 -15.71 2.23
C THR A 311 13.98 -16.64 2.00
N CYS A 312 14.48 -17.27 3.07
CA CYS A 312 15.62 -18.19 2.95
C CYS A 312 15.29 -19.41 2.08
N CYS A 313 14.09 -19.98 2.21
CA CYS A 313 13.66 -21.10 1.38
C CYS A 313 13.54 -20.74 -0.11
N LEU A 314 13.02 -19.55 -0.44
CA LEU A 314 13.01 -19.06 -1.82
C LEU A 314 14.43 -18.95 -2.41
N ILE A 315 15.36 -18.41 -1.63
CA ILE A 315 16.77 -18.30 -2.04
C ILE A 315 17.40 -19.69 -2.22
N LYS A 316 17.12 -20.65 -1.33
CA LYS A 316 17.59 -22.04 -1.50
C LYS A 316 17.08 -22.67 -2.80
N ALA A 317 15.79 -22.46 -3.11
CA ALA A 317 15.19 -22.94 -4.36
C ALA A 317 15.83 -22.27 -5.59
N ALA A 318 16.08 -20.96 -5.53
CA ALA A 318 16.77 -20.21 -6.57
C ALA A 318 18.19 -20.74 -6.81
N ILE A 319 18.99 -20.94 -5.75
CA ILE A 319 20.35 -21.48 -5.85
C ILE A 319 20.35 -22.87 -6.48
N LYS A 320 19.44 -23.75 -6.06
CA LYS A 320 19.30 -25.10 -6.63
C LYS A 320 18.99 -25.09 -8.14
N SER A 321 18.45 -24.01 -8.67
CA SER A 321 18.17 -23.87 -10.11
C SER A 321 19.36 -23.38 -10.96
N GLY A 322 20.43 -22.89 -10.32
CA GLY A 322 21.59 -22.30 -11.00
C GLY A 322 21.79 -20.79 -10.79
N ILE A 323 20.87 -20.12 -10.08
CA ILE A 323 21.02 -18.71 -9.70
C ILE A 323 22.15 -18.59 -8.67
N LYS A 324 23.10 -17.67 -8.88
CA LYS A 324 24.25 -17.51 -7.97
C LYS A 324 23.95 -16.45 -6.90
N LEU A 325 24.20 -16.77 -5.63
CA LEU A 325 24.08 -15.83 -4.50
C LEU A 325 25.47 -15.38 -4.05
N TYR A 326 25.62 -14.08 -3.82
CA TYR A 326 26.79 -13.52 -3.13
C TYR A 326 26.36 -12.60 -1.99
N THR A 327 26.74 -12.96 -0.77
CA THR A 327 26.54 -12.16 0.43
C THR A 327 27.76 -11.30 0.72
N PHE A 328 27.58 -10.24 1.52
CA PHE A 328 28.62 -9.23 1.80
C PHE A 328 29.19 -8.56 0.53
N VAL A 329 28.38 -8.46 -0.52
CA VAL A 329 28.68 -7.76 -1.77
C VAL A 329 27.79 -6.53 -1.89
N LYS A 330 28.36 -5.38 -1.51
CA LYS A 330 27.68 -4.08 -1.63
C LYS A 330 27.89 -3.54 -3.03
N VAL A 331 26.79 -3.37 -3.76
CA VAL A 331 26.79 -2.55 -4.99
C VAL A 331 26.88 -1.08 -4.57
N GLN A 332 27.89 -0.40 -5.08
CA GLN A 332 28.22 1.00 -4.76
C GLN A 332 27.73 1.96 -5.84
N GLN A 333 27.65 1.51 -7.09
CA GLN A 333 27.26 2.32 -8.23
C GLN A 333 26.71 1.46 -9.36
N ILE A 334 25.74 2.00 -10.11
CA ILE A 334 25.26 1.44 -11.38
C ILE A 334 25.54 2.49 -12.47
N LYS A 335 26.13 2.08 -13.59
CA LYS A 335 26.37 2.94 -14.75
C LYS A 335 26.00 2.20 -16.03
N SER A 336 25.12 2.76 -16.85
CA SER A 336 24.88 2.26 -18.20
C SER A 336 26.12 2.50 -19.06
N ILE A 337 26.67 1.45 -19.65
CA ILE A 337 27.86 1.54 -20.53
C ILE A 337 27.40 1.80 -21.97
N ASP A 338 26.32 1.13 -22.38
CA ASP A 338 25.70 1.21 -23.69
C ASP A 338 24.17 0.97 -23.57
N THR A 339 23.49 0.72 -24.69
CA THR A 339 22.04 0.44 -24.72
C THR A 339 21.65 -0.94 -24.20
N GLU A 340 22.61 -1.85 -24.05
CA GLU A 340 22.39 -3.25 -23.69
C GLU A 340 22.93 -3.63 -22.29
N TYR A 341 24.03 -3.03 -21.84
CA TYR A 341 24.71 -3.40 -20.59
C TYR A 341 24.86 -2.25 -19.59
N HIS A 342 24.69 -2.63 -18.33
CA HIS A 342 24.96 -1.82 -17.15
C HIS A 342 26.14 -2.39 -16.37
N GLN A 343 27.08 -1.52 -15.99
CA GLN A 343 28.17 -1.84 -15.08
C GLN A 343 27.74 -1.61 -13.63
N LEU A 344 28.01 -2.60 -12.78
CA LEU A 344 27.86 -2.50 -11.35
C LEU A 344 29.25 -2.48 -10.72
N LYS A 345 29.55 -1.43 -9.97
CA LYS A 345 30.74 -1.36 -9.12
C LYS A 345 30.40 -1.94 -7.76
N THR A 346 31.17 -2.94 -7.30
CA THR A 346 31.00 -3.58 -6.00
C THR A 346 32.29 -3.56 -5.20
N ASN A 347 32.23 -3.88 -3.91
CA ASN A 347 33.42 -4.12 -3.08
C ASN A 347 34.20 -5.40 -3.44
N MET A 348 33.71 -6.21 -4.38
CA MET A 348 34.38 -7.42 -4.89
C MET A 348 34.86 -7.27 -6.34
N GLY A 349 34.68 -6.11 -6.96
CA GLY A 349 35.03 -5.87 -8.37
C GLY A 349 33.83 -5.44 -9.21
N LEU A 350 33.99 -5.55 -10.52
CA LEU A 350 33.02 -5.09 -11.52
C LEU A 350 32.19 -6.26 -12.03
N LEU A 351 30.91 -6.01 -12.28
CA LEU A 351 29.96 -6.95 -12.88
C LEU A 351 29.19 -6.21 -13.99
N LYS A 352 29.03 -6.82 -15.16
CA LYS A 352 28.15 -6.31 -16.22
C LYS A 352 26.84 -7.10 -16.25
N ALA A 353 25.71 -6.42 -16.40
CA ALA A 353 24.40 -7.07 -16.50
C ALA A 353 23.54 -6.41 -17.59
N ARG A 354 22.71 -7.21 -18.29
CA ARG A 354 21.73 -6.66 -19.25
C ARG A 354 20.53 -6.05 -18.55
N GLN A 355 20.07 -6.71 -17.50
CA GLN A 355 18.97 -6.26 -16.65
C GLN A 355 19.46 -6.13 -15.21
N VAL A 356 19.16 -5.01 -14.57
CA VAL A 356 19.48 -4.71 -13.17
C VAL A 356 18.17 -4.54 -12.41
N ILE A 357 17.89 -5.42 -11.47
CA ILE A 357 16.72 -5.35 -10.60
C ILE A 357 17.15 -4.84 -9.22
N VAL A 358 16.65 -3.68 -8.81
CA VAL A 358 16.97 -3.05 -7.54
C VAL A 358 15.83 -3.30 -6.54
N ALA A 359 16.14 -4.05 -5.48
CA ALA A 359 15.20 -4.45 -4.42
C ALA A 359 15.71 -4.02 -3.03
N THR A 360 16.34 -2.84 -2.94
CA THR A 360 17.06 -2.35 -1.75
C THR A 360 16.21 -1.58 -0.73
N ASN A 361 14.92 -1.37 -1.00
CA ASN A 361 13.95 -0.77 -0.08
C ASN A 361 14.45 0.55 0.56
N ALA A 362 14.58 0.60 1.89
CA ALA A 362 14.96 1.80 2.64
C ALA A 362 16.36 2.34 2.31
N PHE A 363 17.19 1.54 1.63
CA PHE A 363 18.57 1.87 1.26
C PHE A 363 18.71 2.37 -0.18
N THR A 364 17.61 2.45 -0.94
CA THR A 364 17.67 2.73 -2.38
C THR A 364 18.26 4.08 -2.71
N SER A 365 17.94 5.13 -1.96
CA SER A 365 18.47 6.48 -2.24
C SER A 365 19.98 6.60 -2.03
N GLU A 366 20.62 5.64 -1.36
CA GLU A 366 22.09 5.54 -1.27
C GLU A 366 22.69 5.08 -2.61
N LEU A 367 21.99 4.21 -3.34
CA LEU A 367 22.42 3.66 -4.63
C LEU A 367 21.92 4.47 -5.83
N LEU A 368 20.71 5.02 -5.73
CA LEU A 368 19.99 5.79 -6.75
C LEU A 368 19.47 7.10 -6.13
N PRO A 369 20.31 8.14 -5.99
CA PRO A 369 19.95 9.40 -5.35
C PRO A 369 18.75 10.13 -5.96
N GLU A 370 18.46 9.91 -7.24
CA GLU A 370 17.27 10.41 -7.94
C GLU A 370 15.97 9.94 -7.30
N LEU A 371 15.97 8.78 -6.64
CA LEU A 371 14.83 8.23 -5.90
C LEU A 371 14.74 8.74 -4.45
N ARG A 372 15.28 9.93 -4.15
CA ARG A 372 15.23 10.58 -2.82
C ARG A 372 13.83 10.84 -2.28
N ALA A 373 12.80 10.77 -3.13
CA ALA A 373 11.39 10.84 -2.71
C ALA A 373 11.00 9.64 -1.83
N ILE A 374 11.69 8.50 -1.98
CA ILE A 374 11.55 7.34 -1.09
C ILE A 374 12.19 7.69 0.26
N LYS A 375 11.37 7.71 1.32
CA LYS A 375 11.82 8.07 2.66
C LYS A 375 11.80 6.85 3.59
N PRO A 376 12.90 6.59 4.32
CA PRO A 376 12.90 5.51 5.27
C PRO A 376 12.09 5.89 6.51
N HIS A 377 11.37 4.91 7.04
CA HIS A 377 10.61 5.04 8.28
C HIS A 377 10.98 3.91 9.24
N GLN A 378 10.83 4.19 10.52
CA GLN A 378 11.18 3.32 11.61
C GLN A 378 9.92 2.70 12.21
N SER A 379 9.84 1.38 12.16
CA SER A 379 8.89 0.58 12.93
C SER A 379 9.58 -0.12 14.10
N GLN A 380 8.86 -0.37 15.19
CA GLN A 380 9.41 -0.95 16.42
C GLN A 380 8.48 -2.03 16.96
N ILE A 381 9.10 -3.16 17.36
CA ILE A 381 8.39 -4.38 17.75
C ILE A 381 9.01 -4.92 19.02
N ALA A 382 8.18 -5.34 19.98
CA ALA A 382 8.61 -6.11 21.14
C ALA A 382 8.02 -7.51 21.12
N ILE A 383 8.67 -8.43 21.85
CA ILE A 383 8.16 -9.79 22.01
C ILE A 383 8.29 -10.26 23.46
N THR A 384 7.30 -11.02 23.89
CA THR A 384 7.32 -11.80 25.14
C THR A 384 7.49 -13.27 24.78
N ASP A 385 8.45 -13.98 25.38
CA ASP A 385 8.77 -15.37 24.99
C ASP A 385 7.68 -16.38 25.36
N SER A 386 6.94 -16.13 26.45
CA SER A 386 6.08 -17.12 27.12
C SER A 386 4.74 -16.51 27.52
N THR A 387 3.71 -16.74 26.71
CA THR A 387 2.35 -16.27 26.95
C THR A 387 1.32 -17.32 26.54
N PRO A 388 0.12 -17.35 27.13
CA PRO A 388 -0.99 -18.11 26.56
C PRO A 388 -1.21 -17.78 25.09
N ASP A 389 -1.67 -18.74 24.29
CA ASP A 389 -2.01 -18.54 22.88
C ASP A 389 -3.36 -17.82 22.74
N TYR A 390 -3.36 -16.51 23.00
CA TYR A 390 -4.50 -15.60 22.83
C TYR A 390 -4.97 -15.53 21.38
N CYS A 391 -4.05 -15.40 20.44
CA CYS A 391 -4.33 -15.16 19.03
C CYS A 391 -4.68 -16.45 18.26
N LYS A 392 -4.34 -17.64 18.77
CA LYS A 392 -4.68 -18.94 18.18
C LYS A 392 -4.19 -19.11 16.74
N GLY A 393 -3.08 -18.45 16.41
CA GLY A 393 -2.49 -18.39 15.06
C GLY A 393 -3.17 -17.39 14.11
N ARG A 394 -3.95 -16.44 14.64
CA ARG A 394 -4.57 -15.34 13.88
C ARG A 394 -3.78 -14.05 14.07
N LEU A 395 -3.93 -13.13 13.13
CA LEU A 395 -3.45 -11.76 13.27
C LEU A 395 -4.55 -10.88 13.89
N ILE A 396 -4.20 -9.95 14.77
CA ILE A 396 -5.14 -8.95 15.30
C ILE A 396 -4.55 -7.56 15.10
N THR A 397 -5.32 -6.62 14.57
CA THR A 397 -4.91 -5.22 14.38
C THR A 397 -6.00 -4.23 14.82
N SER A 398 -5.63 -2.98 15.09
CA SER A 398 -6.56 -1.88 15.40
C SER A 398 -5.86 -0.52 15.27
N GLU A 399 -6.58 0.54 14.90
CA GLU A 399 -6.06 1.92 14.91
C GLU A 399 -6.14 2.61 16.28
N ASP A 400 -6.60 1.90 17.32
CA ASP A 400 -6.57 2.35 18.72
C ASP A 400 -5.12 2.39 19.26
N GLY A 401 -4.36 3.42 18.88
CA GLY A 401 -2.91 3.46 19.05
C GLY A 401 -2.27 2.38 18.18
N PRO A 402 -2.08 2.64 16.87
CA PRO A 402 -1.90 1.66 15.80
C PRO A 402 -1.22 0.38 16.25
N LEU A 403 -1.98 -0.70 16.37
CA LEU A 403 -1.60 -1.92 17.05
C LEU A 403 -1.62 -3.09 16.07
N TYR A 404 -0.64 -3.97 16.20
CA TYR A 404 -0.77 -5.33 15.70
C TYR A 404 -0.22 -6.35 16.71
N LEU A 405 -0.91 -7.48 16.78
CA LEU A 405 -0.63 -8.60 17.66
C LEU A 405 -0.50 -9.87 16.84
N ASN A 406 0.63 -10.56 17.01
CA ASN A 406 0.92 -11.82 16.35
C ASN A 406 1.51 -12.81 17.35
N GLN A 407 1.05 -14.06 17.32
CA GLN A 407 1.68 -15.17 18.03
C GLN A 407 2.23 -16.18 17.03
N PRO A 408 3.55 -16.15 16.76
CA PRO A 408 4.19 -17.03 15.80
C PRO A 408 3.96 -18.51 16.17
N ARG A 409 3.73 -19.37 15.16
CA ARG A 409 3.50 -20.81 15.36
C ARG A 409 4.79 -21.61 15.58
N VAL A 410 5.66 -21.12 16.45
CA VAL A 410 6.79 -21.92 16.95
C VAL A 410 6.29 -23.02 17.87
N ARG A 411 7.08 -24.08 18.07
CA ARG A 411 6.72 -25.20 18.95
C ARG A 411 6.44 -24.66 20.36
N SER A 412 5.20 -24.86 20.82
CA SER A 412 4.78 -24.43 22.15
C SER A 412 5.56 -25.17 23.24
N LYS A 413 6.00 -24.44 24.27
CA LYS A 413 6.57 -25.02 25.49
C LYS A 413 5.49 -24.93 26.58
N ASN A 414 4.99 -26.07 27.04
CA ASN A 414 3.95 -26.16 28.08
C ASN A 414 2.67 -25.38 27.77
N GLY A 415 2.25 -25.29 26.50
CA GLY A 415 1.06 -24.53 26.09
C GLY A 415 1.28 -23.02 25.95
N LEU A 416 2.51 -22.53 26.17
CA LEU A 416 2.89 -21.13 26.01
C LEU A 416 3.56 -20.90 24.65
N VAL A 417 3.32 -19.72 24.07
CA VAL A 417 3.86 -19.27 22.79
C VAL A 417 4.29 -17.80 22.88
N PRO A 418 5.19 -17.34 22.00
CA PRO A 418 5.61 -15.94 22.00
C PRO A 418 4.48 -15.01 21.59
N LEU A 419 4.42 -13.82 22.20
CA LEU A 419 3.51 -12.73 21.82
C LEU A 419 4.33 -11.56 21.29
N LEU A 420 4.16 -11.28 20.01
CA LEU A 420 4.81 -10.21 19.27
C LEU A 420 3.82 -9.04 19.15
N ILE A 421 4.28 -7.85 19.51
CA ILE A 421 3.47 -6.65 19.61
C ILE A 421 4.23 -5.51 18.92
N GLY A 422 3.60 -4.88 17.94
CA GLY A 422 3.98 -3.56 17.45
C GLY A 422 2.90 -2.56 17.80
N ALA A 423 3.30 -1.35 18.16
CA ALA A 423 2.36 -0.28 18.47
C ALA A 423 2.89 1.09 18.02
N GLY A 424 1.98 2.00 17.69
CA GLY A 424 2.24 3.38 17.31
C GLY A 424 2.69 3.55 15.86
N ASP A 425 2.63 4.80 15.41
CA ASP A 425 2.94 5.15 14.03
C ASP A 425 4.38 4.83 13.65
N ASP A 426 4.55 4.46 12.40
CA ASP A 426 5.86 4.44 11.75
C ASP A 426 6.42 5.86 11.69
N ARG A 427 7.69 6.03 12.05
CA ARG A 427 8.29 7.36 12.22
C ARG A 427 9.36 7.65 11.18
N PRO A 428 9.40 8.84 10.58
CA PRO A 428 10.47 9.20 9.67
C PRO A 428 11.85 8.97 10.30
N MET A 429 12.78 8.40 9.53
CA MET A 429 14.17 8.25 9.94
C MET A 429 15.10 8.87 8.90
N LYS A 430 16.24 9.43 9.34
CA LYS A 430 17.22 10.01 8.41
C LYS A 430 18.15 8.97 7.81
N ASN A 431 18.49 7.96 8.61
CA ASN A 431 19.48 6.95 8.25
C ASN A 431 18.87 5.55 8.43
N PRO A 432 18.70 4.76 7.35
CA PRO A 432 18.08 3.43 7.41
C PRO A 432 18.93 2.38 8.16
N TYR A 433 20.17 2.70 8.55
CA TYR A 433 21.03 1.87 9.40
C TYR A 433 20.79 2.09 10.91
N TYR A 434 20.05 3.13 11.31
CA TYR A 434 19.84 3.41 12.73
C TYR A 434 18.91 2.37 13.38
N ARG A 435 19.31 1.86 14.55
CA ARG A 435 18.58 0.85 15.32
C ARG A 435 18.21 1.34 16.73
N LYS A 436 18.15 2.67 16.92
CA LYS A 436 17.81 3.29 18.21
C LYS A 436 16.31 3.13 18.48
N ARG A 437 16.00 2.47 19.59
CA ARG A 437 14.62 2.26 20.07
C ARG A 437 14.09 3.52 20.74
N SER A 438 12.82 3.80 20.53
CA SER A 438 12.12 4.95 21.11
C SER A 438 11.44 4.58 22.40
N LYS A 439 11.66 5.39 23.44
CA LYS A 439 10.94 5.26 24.70
C LYS A 439 9.44 5.48 24.51
N LYS A 440 9.03 6.51 23.75
CA LYS A 440 7.60 6.81 23.50
C LYS A 440 6.87 5.61 22.88
N VAL A 441 7.51 4.94 21.90
CA VAL A 441 6.92 3.76 21.26
C VAL A 441 6.94 2.55 22.19
N HIS A 442 8.01 2.36 22.96
CA HIS A 442 8.06 1.31 23.99
C HIS A 442 6.94 1.47 25.02
N ASP A 443 6.74 2.68 25.54
CA ASP A 443 5.69 2.98 26.52
C ASP A 443 4.30 2.65 25.94
N LEU A 444 4.07 2.98 24.66
CA LEU A 444 2.82 2.65 23.96
C LEU A 444 2.65 1.13 23.76
N ILE A 445 3.71 0.41 23.40
CA ILE A 445 3.68 -1.06 23.29
C ILE A 445 3.30 -1.70 24.65
N VAL A 446 3.87 -1.20 25.75
CA VAL A 446 3.51 -1.65 27.11
C VAL A 446 2.04 -1.34 27.41
N GLN A 447 1.59 -0.11 27.14
CA GLN A 447 0.21 0.32 27.35
C GLN A 447 -0.79 -0.55 26.57
N GLN A 448 -0.52 -0.79 25.29
CA GLN A 448 -1.40 -1.60 24.44
C GLN A 448 -1.43 -3.07 24.88
N ARG A 449 -0.27 -3.66 25.21
CA ARG A 449 -0.23 -5.01 25.78
C ARG A 449 -1.11 -5.10 27.03
N ASP A 450 -0.94 -4.16 27.97
CA ASP A 450 -1.64 -4.21 29.25
C ASP A 450 -3.14 -3.92 29.11
N LYS A 451 -3.54 -3.16 28.09
CA LYS A 451 -4.93 -2.94 27.72
C LYS A 451 -5.60 -4.21 27.18
N TYR A 452 -4.97 -4.89 26.23
CA TYR A 452 -5.54 -6.08 25.59
C TYR A 452 -5.35 -7.36 26.43
N PHE A 453 -4.28 -7.43 27.21
CA PHE A 453 -3.93 -8.58 28.06
C PHE A 453 -3.52 -8.12 29.47
N PRO A 454 -4.48 -7.66 30.32
CA PRO A 454 -4.19 -7.12 31.65
C PRO A 454 -3.41 -8.07 32.57
N ASN A 455 -3.58 -9.37 32.38
CA ASN A 455 -2.86 -10.38 33.16
C ASN A 455 -1.35 -10.42 32.86
N LEU A 456 -0.89 -9.82 31.75
CA LEU A 456 0.52 -9.66 31.40
C LEU A 456 1.15 -8.38 31.99
N LYS A 457 0.37 -7.52 32.66
CA LYS A 457 0.89 -6.31 33.32
C LYS A 457 2.08 -6.65 34.23
N GLY A 458 3.14 -5.87 34.11
CA GLY A 458 4.40 -6.07 34.81
C GLY A 458 5.33 -7.11 34.19
N ARG A 459 4.93 -7.87 33.15
CA ARG A 459 5.86 -8.81 32.50
C ARG A 459 6.88 -8.07 31.62
N PRO A 460 8.18 -8.34 31.73
CA PRO A 460 9.16 -7.75 30.81
C PRO A 460 9.19 -8.43 29.44
N PHE A 461 9.52 -7.67 28.40
CA PHE A 461 9.80 -8.20 27.06
C PHE A 461 11.18 -8.86 27.00
N SER A 462 11.33 -9.89 26.17
CA SER A 462 12.62 -10.57 25.99
C SER A 462 13.54 -9.81 25.04
N THR A 463 12.97 -9.27 23.97
CA THR A 463 13.66 -8.42 23.01
C THR A 463 12.69 -7.40 22.41
N GLU A 464 13.26 -6.30 21.96
CA GLU A 464 12.56 -5.27 21.21
C GLU A 464 13.53 -4.74 20.17
N TRP A 465 13.08 -4.65 18.93
CA TRP A 465 13.94 -4.27 17.81
C TRP A 465 13.27 -3.23 16.91
N VAL A 466 14.10 -2.69 16.01
CA VAL A 466 13.70 -1.72 15.01
C VAL A 466 13.88 -2.32 13.62
N GLY A 467 12.90 -2.09 12.75
CA GLY A 467 12.95 -2.33 11.32
C GLY A 467 12.91 -1.01 10.53
N ALA A 468 13.71 -0.91 9.48
CA ALA A 468 13.66 0.22 8.54
C ALA A 468 12.74 -0.14 7.37
N LEU A 469 11.63 0.58 7.27
CA LEU A 469 10.67 0.55 6.17
C LEU A 469 11.01 1.65 5.16
N ALA A 470 10.35 1.62 4.00
CA ALA A 470 10.46 2.67 2.99
C ALA A 470 9.07 3.06 2.53
N PHE A 471 8.87 4.36 2.35
CA PHE A 471 7.60 4.96 1.97
C PHE A 471 7.76 5.87 0.77
N THR A 472 6.86 5.74 -0.21
CA THR A 472 6.70 6.72 -1.28
C THR A 472 5.76 7.84 -0.82
N PRO A 473 5.82 9.05 -1.42
CA PRO A 473 4.90 10.14 -1.10
C PRO A 473 3.42 9.80 -1.33
N ASP A 474 3.15 8.88 -2.25
CA ASP A 474 1.81 8.49 -2.66
C ASP A 474 1.37 7.14 -2.09
N GLN A 475 2.13 6.54 -1.17
CA GLN A 475 1.82 5.26 -0.52
C GLN A 475 1.62 4.05 -1.47
N LEU A 476 2.12 4.10 -2.72
CA LEU A 476 2.14 2.95 -3.62
C LEU A 476 3.53 2.33 -3.76
N PRO A 477 3.65 1.01 -4.00
CA PRO A 477 4.90 0.41 -4.41
C PRO A 477 5.53 1.09 -5.63
N ALA A 478 6.86 1.08 -5.71
CA ALA A 478 7.59 1.53 -6.89
C ALA A 478 8.09 0.30 -7.64
N ILE A 479 7.42 -0.03 -8.76
CA ILE A 479 7.66 -1.24 -9.56
C ILE A 479 7.65 -0.89 -11.05
N GLY A 480 8.77 -1.12 -11.74
CA GLY A 480 8.89 -0.83 -13.17
C GLY A 480 10.29 -0.36 -13.57
N TYR A 481 10.46 -0.03 -14.84
CA TYR A 481 11.71 0.57 -15.34
C TYR A 481 11.89 2.00 -14.82
N LEU A 482 13.03 2.27 -14.18
CA LEU A 482 13.52 3.63 -13.96
C LEU A 482 14.11 4.19 -15.26
N SER A 483 14.92 3.37 -15.92
CA SER A 483 15.50 3.59 -17.25
C SER A 483 15.60 2.23 -17.96
N PRO A 484 15.82 2.17 -19.29
CA PRO A 484 15.96 0.90 -20.00
C PRO A 484 16.97 -0.01 -19.31
N GLY A 485 16.56 -1.24 -18.98
CA GLY A 485 17.41 -2.23 -18.31
C GLY A 485 17.61 -2.06 -16.79
N ILE A 486 17.12 -0.96 -16.18
CA ILE A 486 17.15 -0.76 -14.71
C ILE A 486 15.72 -0.79 -14.15
N ILE A 487 15.41 -1.88 -13.45
CA ILE A 487 14.10 -2.18 -12.88
C ILE A 487 14.14 -1.90 -11.37
N ILE A 488 13.15 -1.16 -10.88
CA ILE A 488 12.92 -0.89 -9.47
C ILE A 488 11.79 -1.81 -9.00
N VAL A 489 11.95 -2.45 -7.84
CA VAL A 489 10.90 -3.27 -7.23
C VAL A 489 11.01 -3.20 -5.71
N MET A 490 10.29 -2.25 -5.10
CA MET A 490 10.49 -1.94 -3.68
C MET A 490 9.36 -1.07 -3.11
N CYS A 491 9.55 -0.65 -1.86
CA CYS A 491 8.73 0.37 -1.21
C CYS A 491 7.28 -0.07 -1.02
N CYS A 492 7.10 -1.24 -0.42
CA CYS A 492 5.79 -1.79 -0.06
C CYS A 492 5.08 -1.05 1.10
N ASN A 493 5.53 0.17 1.45
CA ASN A 493 4.90 1.10 2.39
C ASN A 493 4.48 0.49 3.74
N GLY A 494 5.34 -0.36 4.32
CA GLY A 494 5.07 -1.07 5.58
C GLY A 494 4.42 -2.45 5.40
N TYR A 495 3.74 -2.71 4.28
CA TYR A 495 2.98 -3.94 4.02
C TYR A 495 3.77 -4.96 3.19
N GLY A 496 4.97 -5.30 3.65
CA GLY A 496 5.83 -6.26 2.95
C GLY A 496 5.19 -7.65 2.76
N GLY A 497 4.38 -8.10 3.73
CA GLY A 497 3.65 -9.36 3.63
C GLY A 497 2.59 -9.38 2.54
N SER A 498 1.96 -8.24 2.25
CA SER A 498 0.85 -8.10 1.31
C SER A 498 1.29 -7.89 -0.13
N TYR A 499 2.56 -7.57 -0.39
CA TYR A 499 3.01 -7.16 -1.72
C TYR A 499 4.21 -7.91 -2.28
N THR A 500 5.17 -8.31 -1.44
CA THR A 500 6.53 -8.62 -1.92
C THR A 500 6.62 -9.85 -2.82
N THR A 501 5.74 -10.84 -2.66
CA THR A 501 5.74 -12.04 -3.51
C THR A 501 5.28 -11.69 -4.92
N ALA A 502 4.15 -10.99 -5.08
CA ALA A 502 3.68 -10.52 -6.39
C ALA A 502 4.61 -9.47 -7.01
N ALA A 503 5.16 -8.56 -6.21
CA ALA A 503 6.15 -7.58 -6.69
C ALA A 503 7.37 -8.27 -7.31
N GLY A 504 7.87 -9.34 -6.67
CA GLY A 504 8.97 -10.14 -7.20
C GLY A 504 8.63 -10.83 -8.53
N LEU A 505 7.41 -11.36 -8.67
CA LEU A 505 6.90 -11.90 -9.93
C LEU A 505 6.88 -10.83 -11.03
N ALA A 506 6.35 -9.64 -10.75
CA ALA A 506 6.31 -8.55 -11.73
C ALA A 506 7.72 -8.16 -12.20
N ALA A 507 8.69 -8.03 -11.28
CA ALA A 507 10.06 -7.69 -11.65
C ALA A 507 10.69 -8.76 -12.55
N ALA A 508 10.41 -10.04 -12.30
CA ALA A 508 10.84 -11.13 -13.16
C ALA A 508 10.15 -11.06 -14.56
N GLU A 509 8.83 -10.83 -14.61
CA GLU A 509 8.10 -10.67 -15.87
C GLU A 509 8.63 -9.48 -16.69
N ILE A 510 8.89 -8.33 -16.06
CA ILE A 510 9.44 -7.14 -16.71
C ILE A 510 10.83 -7.40 -17.28
N ALA A 511 11.71 -8.04 -16.50
CA ALA A 511 13.08 -8.36 -16.93
C ALA A 511 13.09 -9.36 -18.11
N LEU A 512 12.11 -10.27 -18.17
CA LEU A 512 12.02 -11.30 -19.22
C LEU A 512 11.32 -10.84 -20.49
N THR A 513 10.43 -9.85 -20.40
CA THR A 513 9.54 -9.45 -21.51
C THR A 513 9.80 -8.03 -22.01
N GLY A 514 10.47 -7.19 -21.21
CA GLY A 514 10.63 -5.77 -21.51
C GLY A 514 9.36 -4.94 -21.27
N LYS A 515 8.27 -5.52 -20.76
CA LYS A 515 6.98 -4.85 -20.58
C LYS A 515 6.42 -5.05 -19.18
N ASN A 516 5.68 -4.05 -18.70
CA ASN A 516 4.87 -4.20 -17.50
C ASN A 516 3.75 -5.22 -17.76
N PRO A 517 3.44 -6.11 -16.80
CA PRO A 517 2.31 -6.98 -16.98
C PRO A 517 0.99 -6.21 -16.81
N PRO A 518 -0.12 -6.63 -17.46
CA PRO A 518 -1.36 -5.85 -17.49
C PRO A 518 -1.96 -5.50 -16.13
N TRP A 519 -1.72 -6.34 -15.12
CA TRP A 519 -2.20 -6.16 -13.74
C TRP A 519 -1.31 -5.20 -12.92
N LEU A 520 -0.23 -4.68 -13.50
CA LEU A 520 0.69 -3.71 -12.89
C LEU A 520 0.93 -2.56 -13.88
N PRO A 521 -0.06 -1.68 -14.08
CA PRO A 521 0.03 -0.62 -15.07
C PRO A 521 1.07 0.43 -14.66
N ALA A 522 1.77 0.97 -15.66
CA ALA A 522 2.92 1.83 -15.45
C ALA A 522 2.56 3.24 -14.94
N ASP A 523 1.39 3.76 -15.33
CA ASP A 523 0.88 5.05 -14.86
C ASP A 523 0.69 5.09 -13.33
N VAL A 524 0.43 3.92 -12.72
CA VAL A 524 0.24 3.78 -11.26
C VAL A 524 1.53 3.40 -10.53
N PHE A 525 2.24 2.36 -10.98
CA PHE A 525 3.32 1.76 -10.19
C PHE A 525 4.73 2.13 -10.64
N SER A 526 4.91 2.76 -11.80
CA SER A 526 6.24 3.09 -12.32
C SER A 526 7.03 3.96 -11.33
N PRO A 527 8.32 3.69 -11.09
CA PRO A 527 9.16 4.55 -10.26
C PRO A 527 9.33 5.96 -10.85
N LYS A 528 9.11 6.14 -12.17
CA LYS A 528 9.25 7.45 -12.85
C LYS A 528 8.29 8.50 -12.31
N ARG A 529 7.14 8.10 -11.75
CA ARG A 529 6.20 9.03 -11.10
C ARG A 529 6.81 9.75 -9.89
N LEU A 530 7.90 9.22 -9.33
CA LEU A 530 8.62 9.83 -8.21
C LEU A 530 9.65 10.87 -8.65
N LEU A 531 9.86 11.03 -9.97
CA LEU A 531 10.84 11.93 -10.56
C LEU A 531 10.20 13.19 -11.17
N SER A 532 8.85 13.25 -11.23
CA SER A 532 8.09 14.31 -11.88
C SER A 532 6.98 14.80 -10.96
N ASP A 533 6.71 16.10 -11.01
CA ASP A 533 5.55 16.70 -10.34
C ASP A 533 4.25 16.54 -11.16
N LYS A 534 4.36 16.06 -12.41
CA LYS A 534 3.21 15.76 -13.27
C LYS A 534 2.80 14.29 -13.10
N PRO A 535 1.50 14.00 -12.95
CA PRO A 535 1.03 12.62 -12.85
C PRO A 535 1.22 11.88 -14.17
N LEU A 536 1.67 10.62 -14.11
CA LEU A 536 1.87 9.79 -15.32
C LEU A 536 0.55 9.51 -16.05
N PHE A 537 -0.56 9.31 -15.33
CA PHE A 537 -1.89 9.14 -15.93
C PHE A 537 -2.34 10.37 -16.75
N TRP A 538 -1.66 11.50 -16.60
CA TRP A 538 -1.91 12.73 -17.34
C TRP A 538 -1.10 12.81 -18.62
N GLU A 539 -0.05 12.00 -18.76
CA GLU A 539 0.89 11.96 -19.88
C GLU A 539 0.72 10.69 -20.74
N ASP A 540 -0.25 9.85 -20.38
CA ASP A 540 -0.56 8.60 -21.07
C ASP A 540 -1.94 8.68 -21.74
N SER A 541 -2.00 8.31 -23.02
CA SER A 541 -3.22 8.38 -23.82
C SER A 541 -4.30 7.40 -23.36
N ASP A 542 -3.91 6.20 -22.94
CA ASP A 542 -4.84 5.16 -22.50
C ASP A 542 -5.47 5.55 -21.16
N SER A 543 -4.66 6.11 -20.24
CA SER A 543 -5.16 6.67 -18.98
C SER A 543 -6.12 7.83 -19.22
N LEU A 544 -5.79 8.78 -20.09
CA LEU A 544 -6.67 9.91 -20.42
C LEU A 544 -7.97 9.48 -21.08
N TRP A 545 -7.93 8.45 -21.93
CA TRP A 545 -9.11 7.85 -22.54
C TRP A 545 -10.00 7.16 -21.49
N ARG A 546 -9.40 6.39 -20.58
CA ARG A 546 -10.10 5.77 -19.44
C ARG A 546 -10.81 6.83 -18.60
N ILE A 547 -10.11 7.92 -18.27
CA ILE A 547 -10.70 9.05 -17.52
C ILE A 547 -11.89 9.65 -18.27
N GLY A 548 -11.75 9.93 -19.56
CA GLY A 548 -12.83 10.50 -20.38
C GLY A 548 -14.05 9.60 -20.45
N LYS A 549 -13.83 8.30 -20.66
CA LYS A 549 -14.88 7.28 -20.63
C LYS A 549 -15.64 7.29 -19.31
N THR A 550 -14.94 7.24 -18.17
CA THR A 550 -15.56 7.24 -16.85
C THR A 550 -16.32 8.53 -16.58
N LEU A 551 -15.75 9.70 -16.92
CA LEU A 551 -16.44 11.00 -16.78
C LEU A 551 -17.76 11.02 -17.58
N CYS A 552 -17.73 10.53 -18.83
CA CYS A 552 -18.92 10.46 -19.67
C CYS A 552 -19.98 9.50 -19.11
N THR A 553 -19.58 8.33 -18.60
CA THR A 553 -20.50 7.40 -17.93
C THR A 553 -21.15 8.03 -16.71
N THR A 554 -20.37 8.73 -15.87
CA THR A 554 -20.91 9.42 -14.69
C THR A 554 -21.90 10.53 -15.08
N LEU A 555 -21.57 11.34 -16.08
CA LEU A 555 -22.47 12.38 -16.59
C LEU A 555 -23.77 11.77 -17.13
N ASN A 556 -23.69 10.64 -17.84
CA ASN A 556 -24.85 9.93 -18.35
C ASN A 556 -25.80 9.50 -17.22
N ASN A 557 -25.25 8.82 -16.21
CA ASN A 557 -26.05 8.29 -15.10
C ASN A 557 -26.72 9.41 -14.29
N LEU A 558 -26.03 10.53 -14.06
CA LEU A 558 -26.61 11.68 -13.36
C LEU A 558 -27.73 12.35 -14.17
N ASN A 559 -27.57 12.47 -15.50
CA ASN A 559 -28.63 12.99 -16.36
C ASN A 559 -29.87 12.09 -16.35
N GLN A 560 -29.70 10.77 -16.34
CA GLN A 560 -30.80 9.81 -16.22
C GLN A 560 -31.54 9.93 -14.88
N LEU A 561 -30.80 9.98 -13.77
CA LEU A 561 -31.39 10.17 -12.43
C LEU A 561 -32.15 11.50 -12.31
N LEU A 562 -31.58 12.58 -12.85
CA LEU A 562 -32.25 13.87 -12.93
C LEU A 562 -33.55 13.79 -13.73
N ALA A 563 -33.49 13.15 -14.90
CA ALA A 563 -34.67 12.96 -15.73
C ALA A 563 -35.78 12.25 -14.97
N GLU A 564 -35.46 11.13 -14.31
CA GLU A 564 -36.39 10.36 -13.46
C GLU A 564 -36.97 11.19 -12.30
N SER A 565 -36.16 12.06 -11.68
CA SER A 565 -36.61 12.92 -10.58
C SER A 565 -37.52 14.07 -11.04
N LEU A 566 -37.29 14.62 -12.24
CA LEU A 566 -38.05 15.74 -12.79
C LEU A 566 -39.39 15.27 -13.39
N SER A 567 -39.49 14.04 -13.90
CA SER A 567 -40.77 13.41 -14.26
C SER A 567 -41.75 13.35 -13.08
N TYR A 568 -41.27 13.41 -11.83
CA TYR A 568 -42.12 13.45 -10.64
C TYR A 568 -42.64 14.86 -10.26
N GLN A 569 -42.10 15.95 -10.81
CA GLN A 569 -42.35 17.31 -10.32
C GLN A 569 -42.97 18.32 -11.31
N SER A 570 -43.24 17.97 -12.58
CA SER A 570 -43.87 18.93 -13.50
C SER A 570 -44.81 18.31 -14.54
N MET A 571 -46.12 18.41 -14.28
CA MET A 571 -47.14 18.58 -15.32
C MET A 571 -47.03 20.01 -15.88
N TYR A 572 -46.39 20.25 -17.03
CA TYR A 572 -46.64 21.47 -17.82
C TYR A 572 -46.38 21.23 -19.32
N GLN A 573 -47.09 22.02 -20.14
CA GLN A 573 -47.56 21.73 -21.50
C GLN A 573 -46.48 21.50 -22.60
N PRO A 574 -46.83 20.71 -23.64
CA PRO A 574 -45.96 20.46 -24.78
C PRO A 574 -45.89 21.69 -25.72
N TYR A 575 -44.68 22.06 -26.11
CA TYR A 575 -44.47 22.94 -27.27
C TYR A 575 -44.68 22.17 -28.57
N SER A 576 -45.14 22.90 -29.58
CA SER A 576 -45.57 22.43 -30.89
C SER A 576 -44.48 21.72 -31.70
N THR A 577 -44.96 20.76 -32.48
CA THR A 577 -44.30 19.92 -33.49
C THR A 577 -43.15 20.61 -34.24
N ILE A 578 -41.93 20.10 -34.04
CA ILE A 578 -40.74 20.46 -34.81
C ILE A 578 -40.78 19.71 -36.15
N SER A 579 -40.85 20.43 -37.26
CA SER A 579 -40.73 19.84 -38.60
C SER A 579 -39.29 19.34 -38.85
N LEU A 580 -39.19 18.09 -39.28
CA LEU A 580 -37.94 17.47 -39.72
C LEU A 580 -37.59 17.98 -41.13
N LEU A 581 -36.38 18.53 -41.29
CA LEU A 581 -35.75 18.67 -42.59
C LEU A 581 -34.86 17.44 -42.89
N PRO A 582 -34.72 17.02 -44.16
CA PRO A 582 -33.94 15.84 -44.53
C PRO A 582 -32.45 16.06 -44.27
N HIS A 583 -31.76 14.98 -43.89
CA HIS A 583 -30.31 14.93 -43.76
C HIS A 583 -29.61 15.18 -45.10
N GLY A 584 -28.66 16.10 -45.08
CA GLY A 584 -27.74 16.38 -46.18
C GLY A 584 -26.87 17.58 -45.82
N HIS A 585 -25.61 17.36 -45.45
CA HIS A 585 -24.63 18.42 -45.25
C HIS A 585 -24.47 19.21 -46.57
N GLN A 586 -24.95 20.46 -46.58
CA GLN A 586 -24.49 21.44 -47.56
C GLN A 586 -23.32 22.21 -46.93
N GLU A 587 -22.18 22.24 -47.62
CA GLU A 587 -21.06 23.13 -47.31
C GLU A 587 -21.53 24.59 -47.43
N LYS A 588 -22.02 25.16 -46.33
CA LYS A 588 -22.23 26.61 -46.21
C LYS A 588 -20.87 27.25 -45.91
N ASN A 589 -20.49 28.28 -46.68
CA ASN A 589 -19.26 29.05 -46.46
C ASN A 589 -19.22 29.65 -45.05
N CYS A 590 -18.44 29.04 -44.15
CA CYS A 590 -18.13 29.61 -42.86
C CYS A 590 -17.08 30.73 -43.06
N ASN A 591 -17.48 32.00 -42.96
CA ASN A 591 -16.64 33.18 -43.24
C ASN A 591 -15.60 33.51 -42.13
N LEU A 592 -15.12 32.50 -41.39
CA LEU A 592 -14.27 32.68 -40.20
C LEU A 592 -12.95 31.95 -40.37
N ASP A 593 -11.86 32.58 -39.92
CA ASP A 593 -10.55 31.95 -39.75
C ASP A 593 -10.54 31.15 -38.42
N PRO A 594 -10.68 29.82 -38.44
CA PRO A 594 -10.81 29.02 -37.22
C PRO A 594 -9.56 29.11 -36.36
N LEU A 595 -8.39 29.27 -36.97
CA LEU A 595 -7.11 29.34 -36.27
C LEU A 595 -7.01 30.58 -35.40
N ARG A 596 -7.39 31.74 -35.95
CA ARG A 596 -7.42 33.00 -35.21
C ARG A 596 -8.41 32.95 -34.05
N VAL A 597 -9.60 32.38 -34.27
CA VAL A 597 -10.63 32.32 -33.22
C VAL A 597 -10.25 31.31 -32.13
N MET A 598 -9.78 30.12 -32.50
CA MET A 598 -9.32 29.11 -31.53
C MET A 598 -8.22 29.67 -30.64
N HIS A 599 -7.24 30.40 -31.18
CA HIS A 599 -6.16 30.99 -30.40
C HIS A 599 -6.65 32.02 -29.35
N GLN A 600 -7.81 32.65 -29.56
CA GLN A 600 -8.40 33.63 -28.63
C GLN A 600 -9.24 32.97 -27.53
N LEU A 601 -9.75 31.77 -27.75
CA LEU A 601 -10.57 31.04 -26.79
C LEU A 601 -9.71 30.55 -25.62
N ALA A 602 -10.20 30.79 -24.39
CA ALA A 602 -9.47 30.44 -23.16
C ALA A 602 -9.07 28.96 -23.08
N ILE A 603 -9.91 28.08 -23.64
CA ILE A 603 -9.71 26.62 -23.63
C ILE A 603 -8.48 26.17 -24.45
N PHE A 604 -8.03 26.97 -25.42
CA PHE A 604 -6.89 26.66 -26.30
C PHE A 604 -5.58 27.36 -25.90
N ARG A 605 -5.54 28.08 -24.77
CA ARG A 605 -4.34 28.83 -24.32
C ARG A 605 -3.09 27.98 -24.14
N THR A 606 -3.22 26.67 -23.98
CA THR A 606 -2.10 25.73 -23.80
C THR A 606 -1.58 25.14 -25.12
N PHE A 607 -2.22 25.48 -26.24
CA PHE A 607 -1.83 25.06 -27.58
C PHE A 607 -1.01 26.18 -28.24
N ALA A 608 0.15 25.82 -28.77
CA ALA A 608 0.92 26.70 -29.65
C ALA A 608 0.16 26.90 -30.97
N TYR A 609 0.44 28.00 -31.66
CA TYR A 609 -0.21 28.32 -32.93
C TYR A 609 -0.07 27.20 -33.98
N GLN A 610 1.11 26.59 -34.08
CA GLN A 610 1.38 25.44 -34.96
C GLN A 610 0.58 24.19 -34.56
N GLU A 611 0.36 23.99 -33.25
CA GLU A 611 -0.45 22.85 -32.76
C GLU A 611 -1.92 23.03 -33.10
N LEU A 612 -2.45 24.25 -33.05
CA LEU A 612 -3.82 24.56 -33.48
C LEU A 612 -3.99 24.38 -34.98
N GLU A 613 -3.01 24.83 -35.77
CA GLU A 613 -3.01 24.63 -37.22
C GLU A 613 -3.02 23.13 -37.56
N MET A 614 -2.22 22.32 -36.87
CA MET A 614 -2.26 20.86 -37.02
C MET A 614 -3.60 20.28 -36.60
N LEU A 615 -4.16 20.69 -35.46
CA LEU A 615 -5.45 20.20 -34.96
C LEU A 615 -6.58 20.45 -35.96
N ILE A 616 -6.62 21.63 -36.58
CA ILE A 616 -7.62 22.00 -37.60
C ILE A 616 -7.58 21.04 -38.81
N ARG A 617 -6.42 20.47 -39.16
CA ARG A 617 -6.33 19.47 -40.24
C ARG A 617 -7.04 18.16 -39.93
N TYR A 618 -7.37 17.90 -38.67
CA TYR A 618 -8.14 16.74 -38.22
C TYR A 618 -9.60 17.08 -37.91
N THR A 619 -10.06 18.30 -38.25
CA THR A 619 -11.44 18.73 -38.04
C THR A 619 -12.16 19.02 -39.35
N SER A 620 -13.49 19.09 -39.29
CA SER A 620 -14.34 19.53 -40.40
C SER A 620 -15.20 20.71 -39.96
N PRO A 621 -15.28 21.80 -40.74
CA PRO A 621 -16.11 22.94 -40.38
C PRO A 621 -17.60 22.58 -40.50
N VAL A 622 -18.40 23.03 -39.54
CA VAL A 622 -19.86 22.89 -39.54
C VAL A 622 -20.48 24.25 -39.23
N CYS A 623 -21.45 24.66 -40.05
CA CYS A 623 -22.18 25.91 -39.88
C CYS A 623 -23.69 25.63 -39.76
N LEU A 624 -24.33 26.25 -38.77
CA LEU A 624 -25.77 26.15 -38.54
C LEU A 624 -26.41 27.53 -38.52
N SER A 625 -27.57 27.66 -39.14
CA SER A 625 -28.44 28.83 -39.02
C SER A 625 -29.29 28.73 -37.74
N LYS A 626 -29.71 29.88 -37.19
CA LYS A 626 -30.62 29.91 -36.03
C LYS A 626 -31.85 29.01 -36.26
N GLY A 627 -32.11 28.12 -35.31
CA GLY A 627 -33.21 27.16 -35.31
C GLY A 627 -32.86 25.78 -35.90
N GLU A 628 -31.75 25.64 -36.63
CA GLU A 628 -31.33 24.36 -37.21
C GLU A 628 -30.91 23.37 -36.11
N ILE A 629 -31.25 22.09 -36.32
CA ILE A 629 -30.89 20.97 -35.44
C ILE A 629 -29.66 20.28 -36.02
N LEU A 630 -28.62 20.15 -35.20
CA LEU A 630 -27.38 19.47 -35.60
C LEU A 630 -27.52 17.95 -35.56
N PHE A 631 -28.12 17.44 -34.48
CA PHE A 631 -28.43 16.03 -34.27
C PHE A 631 -29.56 15.90 -33.25
N LYS A 632 -30.27 14.78 -33.28
CA LYS A 632 -31.32 14.43 -32.34
C LYS A 632 -30.85 13.40 -31.31
N GLN A 633 -31.51 13.39 -30.16
CA GLN A 633 -31.34 12.32 -29.18
C GLN A 633 -31.63 10.97 -29.83
N GLY A 634 -30.75 9.99 -29.61
CA GLY A 634 -30.84 8.64 -30.17
C GLY A 634 -30.09 8.44 -31.49
N ASP A 635 -29.69 9.51 -32.19
CA ASP A 635 -28.93 9.41 -33.45
C ASP A 635 -27.57 8.73 -33.23
N ALA A 636 -27.04 8.03 -34.22
CA ALA A 636 -25.67 7.53 -34.15
C ALA A 636 -24.67 8.71 -34.04
N GLY A 637 -23.69 8.57 -33.16
CA GLY A 637 -22.67 9.60 -32.95
C GLY A 637 -21.26 9.03 -33.09
N HIS A 638 -20.44 9.69 -33.94
CA HIS A 638 -19.04 9.29 -34.19
C HIS A 638 -18.07 10.49 -34.08
N SER A 639 -18.52 11.59 -33.48
CA SER A 639 -17.80 12.85 -33.45
C SER A 639 -18.17 13.72 -32.25
N CYS A 640 -17.31 14.69 -31.92
CA CYS A 640 -17.61 15.78 -31.01
C CYS A 640 -17.36 17.14 -31.69
N PHE A 641 -17.85 18.22 -31.11
CA PHE A 641 -17.83 19.55 -31.72
C PHE A 641 -17.21 20.57 -30.78
N ILE A 642 -16.45 21.51 -31.36
CA ILE A 642 -15.96 22.72 -30.70
C ILE A 642 -16.75 23.90 -31.25
N LEU A 643 -17.55 24.56 -30.40
CA LEU A 643 -18.29 25.74 -30.80
C LEU A 643 -17.34 26.94 -30.90
N ILE A 644 -17.15 27.47 -32.11
CA ILE A 644 -16.24 28.58 -32.39
C ILE A 644 -16.98 29.93 -32.26
N GLN A 645 -18.23 29.97 -32.71
CA GLN A 645 -19.10 31.15 -32.63
C GLN A 645 -20.57 30.73 -32.51
N GLY A 646 -21.37 31.56 -31.83
CA GLY A 646 -22.81 31.39 -31.66
C GLY A 646 -23.19 30.74 -30.34
N LYS A 647 -24.46 30.36 -30.24
CA LYS A 647 -25.05 29.68 -29.09
C LYS A 647 -25.93 28.51 -29.52
N ILE A 648 -25.89 27.44 -28.74
CA ILE A 648 -26.70 26.24 -28.95
C ILE A 648 -27.35 25.79 -27.64
N ASN A 649 -28.51 25.17 -27.75
CA ASN A 649 -29.20 24.51 -26.64
C ASN A 649 -29.20 23.00 -26.84
N LEU A 650 -29.00 22.28 -25.73
CA LEU A 650 -29.13 20.83 -25.64
C LEU A 650 -30.42 20.49 -24.92
N TYR A 651 -31.25 19.67 -25.55
CA TYR A 651 -32.54 19.21 -25.03
C TYR A 651 -32.54 17.69 -24.81
N TYR A 652 -33.10 17.24 -23.69
CA TYR A 652 -33.36 15.83 -23.42
C TYR A 652 -34.85 15.56 -23.54
N GLU A 653 -35.19 14.56 -24.33
CA GLU A 653 -36.54 14.06 -24.53
C GLU A 653 -36.78 12.88 -23.58
N HIS A 654 -37.79 13.02 -22.72
CA HIS A 654 -38.14 12.04 -21.69
C HIS A 654 -39.03 10.94 -22.28
N ALA A 655 -39.04 9.77 -21.64
CA ALA A 655 -39.89 8.64 -22.05
C ALA A 655 -41.39 9.00 -22.07
N GLU A 656 -41.78 10.00 -21.27
CA GLU A 656 -43.13 10.52 -21.11
C GLU A 656 -43.50 11.57 -22.19
N GLY A 657 -42.60 11.85 -23.14
CA GLY A 657 -42.89 12.67 -24.33
C GLY A 657 -42.71 14.18 -24.16
N PHE A 658 -42.21 14.66 -23.02
CA PHE A 658 -41.83 16.07 -22.85
C PHE A 658 -40.31 16.27 -23.00
N THR A 659 -39.90 17.52 -23.28
CA THR A 659 -38.50 17.89 -23.47
C THR A 659 -38.02 18.83 -22.37
N SER A 660 -36.81 18.61 -21.86
CA SER A 660 -36.15 19.48 -20.88
C SER A 660 -34.84 20.04 -21.44
N MET A 661 -34.51 21.30 -21.11
CA MET A 661 -33.25 21.91 -21.54
C MET A 661 -32.11 21.51 -20.58
N VAL A 662 -31.16 20.71 -21.07
CA VAL A 662 -30.03 20.17 -20.29
C VAL A 662 -28.91 21.19 -20.15
N ALA A 663 -28.62 21.95 -21.21
CA ALA A 663 -27.55 22.92 -21.20
C ALA A 663 -27.75 23.98 -22.29
N GLU A 664 -27.30 25.21 -21.99
CA GLU A 664 -27.00 26.24 -22.98
C GLU A 664 -25.47 26.32 -23.10
N LEU A 665 -24.98 26.36 -24.33
CA LEU A 665 -23.56 26.37 -24.66
C LEU A 665 -23.23 27.57 -25.55
N GLU A 666 -22.11 28.22 -25.25
CA GLU A 666 -21.61 29.40 -25.96
C GLU A 666 -20.25 29.09 -26.62
N ALA A 667 -19.76 30.01 -27.45
CA ALA A 667 -18.44 29.93 -28.06
C ALA A 667 -17.35 29.56 -27.03
N GLY A 668 -16.47 28.61 -27.41
CA GLY A 668 -15.50 27.98 -26.52
C GLY A 668 -16.00 26.71 -25.82
N SER A 669 -17.27 26.32 -25.99
CA SER A 669 -17.77 25.06 -25.47
C SER A 669 -17.37 23.88 -26.35
N VAL A 670 -17.01 22.76 -25.72
CA VAL A 670 -16.86 21.46 -26.38
C VAL A 670 -18.05 20.58 -26.00
N PHE A 671 -18.68 19.93 -26.97
CA PHE A 671 -19.87 19.11 -26.76
C PHE A 671 -19.92 17.88 -27.67
N GLY A 672 -20.73 16.89 -27.31
CA GLY A 672 -20.83 15.62 -28.05
C GLY A 672 -19.73 14.61 -27.71
N GLN A 673 -18.90 14.84 -26.68
CA GLN A 673 -17.79 13.95 -26.27
C GLN A 673 -18.25 12.53 -25.91
N MET A 674 -19.49 12.38 -25.43
CA MET A 674 -20.05 11.07 -25.07
C MET A 674 -20.05 10.10 -26.25
N ALA A 675 -20.38 10.59 -27.45
CA ALA A 675 -20.35 9.80 -28.67
C ALA A 675 -18.94 9.32 -29.03
N LEU A 676 -17.92 10.12 -28.67
CA LEU A 676 -16.51 9.79 -28.88
C LEU A 676 -16.01 8.70 -27.91
N PHE A 677 -16.32 8.82 -26.61
CA PHE A 677 -15.76 7.94 -25.57
C PHE A 677 -16.56 6.65 -25.31
N LEU A 678 -17.87 6.67 -25.51
CA LEU A 678 -18.78 5.53 -25.23
C LEU A 678 -19.22 4.80 -26.50
N GLU A 679 -18.73 5.23 -27.68
CA GLU A 679 -19.02 4.67 -29.00
C GLU A 679 -20.51 4.37 -29.22
N ASN A 680 -21.40 5.35 -28.96
CA ASN A 680 -22.85 5.16 -29.03
C ASN A 680 -23.64 6.48 -29.20
N LYS A 681 -24.97 6.32 -29.27
CA LYS A 681 -26.01 7.30 -29.61
C LYS A 681 -25.86 8.68 -28.95
N ARG A 682 -26.34 9.73 -29.64
CA ARG A 682 -26.47 11.10 -29.13
C ARG A 682 -27.43 11.12 -27.94
N MET A 683 -27.03 11.76 -26.86
CA MET A 683 -27.79 11.75 -25.61
C MET A 683 -28.80 12.89 -25.48
N ALA A 684 -28.72 13.87 -26.37
CA ALA A 684 -29.58 15.04 -26.37
C ALA A 684 -29.78 15.50 -27.81
N THR A 685 -30.84 16.25 -28.06
CA THR A 685 -31.06 17.00 -29.29
C THR A 685 -30.32 18.33 -29.19
N CYS A 686 -29.51 18.66 -30.20
CA CYS A 686 -28.74 19.89 -30.27
C CYS A 686 -29.35 20.85 -31.28
N GLN A 687 -29.75 22.04 -30.83
CA GLN A 687 -30.35 23.06 -31.70
C GLN A 687 -29.60 24.40 -31.57
N ALA A 688 -29.38 25.07 -32.69
CA ALA A 688 -28.77 26.39 -32.73
C ALA A 688 -29.78 27.47 -32.31
N THR A 689 -29.42 28.32 -31.34
CA THR A 689 -30.23 29.48 -30.95
C THR A 689 -29.81 30.77 -31.65
N GLU A 690 -28.61 30.76 -32.24
CA GLU A 690 -28.03 31.80 -33.08
C GLU A 690 -27.35 31.14 -34.31
N ASN A 691 -26.88 31.94 -35.26
CA ASN A 691 -26.00 31.41 -36.30
C ASN A 691 -24.70 30.92 -35.67
N CYS A 692 -24.36 29.65 -35.89
CA CYS A 692 -23.23 28.98 -35.26
C CYS A 692 -22.20 28.55 -36.29
N SER A 693 -20.94 28.61 -35.87
CA SER A 693 -19.81 27.98 -36.57
C SER A 693 -19.05 27.12 -35.58
N MET A 694 -18.73 25.90 -35.99
CA MET A 694 -18.10 24.91 -35.13
C MET A 694 -17.12 24.04 -35.92
N LEU A 695 -16.22 23.37 -35.20
CA LEU A 695 -15.33 22.36 -35.75
C LEU A 695 -15.77 20.99 -35.25
N GLU A 696 -16.09 20.09 -36.17
CA GLU A 696 -16.37 18.69 -35.89
C GLU A 696 -15.05 17.90 -35.85
N ILE A 697 -14.87 17.10 -34.81
CA ILE A 697 -13.76 16.17 -34.65
C ILE A 697 -14.33 14.76 -34.69
N MET A 698 -14.00 14.01 -35.74
CA MET A 698 -14.41 12.62 -35.92
C MET A 698 -13.53 11.67 -35.11
N VAL A 699 -14.07 10.52 -34.70
CA VAL A 699 -13.37 9.54 -33.85
C VAL A 699 -12.10 8.98 -34.49
N GLU A 700 -12.11 8.69 -35.79
CA GLU A 700 -10.97 8.10 -36.50
C GLU A 700 -9.79 9.07 -36.70
N PRO A 701 -10.00 10.33 -37.11
CA PRO A 701 -8.99 11.39 -37.04
C PRO A 701 -8.43 11.60 -35.62
N CYS A 702 -9.28 11.53 -34.59
CA CYS A 702 -8.85 11.57 -33.18
C CYS A 702 -7.90 10.41 -32.84
N LYS A 703 -8.29 9.17 -33.17
CA LYS A 703 -7.46 7.97 -32.95
C LYS A 703 -6.13 8.07 -33.72
N SER A 704 -6.17 8.58 -34.95
CA SER A 704 -4.97 8.81 -35.78
C SER A 704 -4.03 9.85 -35.16
N LEU A 705 -4.57 10.93 -34.61
CA LEU A 705 -3.80 11.96 -33.91
C LEU A 705 -3.08 11.38 -32.68
N PHE A 706 -3.70 10.46 -31.94
CA PHE A 706 -3.07 9.81 -30.78
C PHE A 706 -1.87 8.95 -31.15
N ILE A 707 -1.92 8.30 -32.32
CA ILE A 707 -0.84 7.45 -32.83
C ILE A 707 0.28 8.30 -33.45
N GLN A 708 -0.07 9.28 -34.27
CA GLN A 708 0.88 10.01 -35.12
C GLN A 708 1.48 11.25 -34.42
N GLN A 709 0.75 11.87 -33.50
CA GLN A 709 1.13 13.13 -32.83
C GLN A 709 0.80 13.08 -31.34
N GLN A 710 1.44 12.16 -30.61
CA GLN A 710 1.11 11.81 -29.22
C GLN A 710 0.99 13.04 -28.29
N ALA A 711 1.90 14.02 -28.41
CA ALA A 711 1.87 15.23 -27.58
C ALA A 711 0.62 16.11 -27.83
N LEU A 712 0.24 16.30 -29.10
CA LEU A 712 -0.96 17.04 -29.48
C LEU A 712 -2.23 16.27 -29.10
N GLY A 713 -2.22 14.95 -29.31
CA GLY A 713 -3.29 14.05 -28.90
C GLY A 713 -3.60 14.11 -27.40
N ILE A 714 -2.56 14.11 -26.55
CA ILE A 714 -2.70 14.27 -25.10
C ILE A 714 -3.34 15.62 -24.73
N LYS A 715 -2.92 16.72 -25.39
CA LYS A 715 -3.53 18.04 -25.15
C LYS A 715 -5.01 18.04 -25.53
N LEU A 716 -5.37 17.42 -26.66
CA LEU A 716 -6.76 17.28 -27.08
C LEU A 716 -7.58 16.47 -26.07
N LEU A 717 -7.09 15.32 -25.59
CA LEU A 717 -7.82 14.52 -24.59
C LEU A 717 -8.06 15.28 -23.29
N ARG A 718 -7.08 16.07 -22.83
CA ARG A 718 -7.27 16.93 -21.66
C ARG A 718 -8.36 17.99 -21.88
N LEU A 719 -8.40 18.59 -23.07
CA LEU A 719 -9.46 19.53 -23.46
C LEU A 719 -10.84 18.86 -23.46
N LEU A 720 -10.95 17.67 -24.05
CA LEU A 720 -12.21 16.90 -24.08
C LEU A 720 -12.69 16.55 -22.67
N ASN A 721 -11.79 16.06 -21.81
CA ASN A 721 -12.09 15.75 -20.42
C ASN A 721 -12.53 16.99 -19.63
N GLN A 722 -11.90 18.15 -19.86
CA GLN A 722 -12.30 19.42 -19.24
C GLN A 722 -13.74 19.81 -19.62
N GLY A 723 -14.12 19.64 -20.90
CA GLY A 723 -15.50 19.91 -21.33
C GLY A 723 -16.54 19.05 -20.61
N VAL A 724 -16.24 17.77 -20.36
CA VAL A 724 -17.13 16.87 -19.59
C VAL A 724 -17.20 17.28 -18.11
N ILE A 725 -16.08 17.72 -17.53
CA ILE A 725 -16.02 18.24 -16.15
C ILE A 725 -16.89 19.49 -16.01
N ASP A 726 -16.82 20.43 -16.95
CA ASP A 726 -17.61 21.66 -16.92
C ASP A 726 -19.11 21.35 -17.02
N ALA A 727 -19.49 20.37 -17.85
CA ALA A 727 -20.86 19.88 -17.94
C ALA A 727 -21.34 19.25 -16.61
N LEU A 728 -20.54 18.38 -15.99
CA LEU A 728 -20.81 17.79 -14.68
C LEU A 728 -20.97 18.87 -13.59
N HIS A 729 -20.14 19.90 -13.60
CA HIS A 729 -20.25 21.00 -12.65
C HIS A 729 -21.53 21.82 -12.81
N LYS A 730 -21.93 22.13 -14.06
CA LYS A 730 -23.20 22.81 -14.34
C LYS A 730 -24.38 21.96 -13.86
N LEU A 731 -24.33 20.65 -14.08
CA LEU A 731 -25.37 19.71 -13.65
C LEU A 731 -25.49 19.62 -12.13
N ASN A 732 -24.36 19.46 -11.43
CA ASN A 732 -24.33 19.40 -9.96
C ASN A 732 -24.81 20.71 -9.32
N LYS A 733 -24.59 21.87 -9.95
CA LYS A 733 -25.19 23.13 -9.49
C LYS A 733 -26.71 23.06 -9.57
N ARG A 734 -27.28 22.62 -10.70
CA ARG A 734 -28.74 22.48 -10.86
C ARG A 734 -29.34 21.53 -9.81
N LEU A 735 -28.70 20.38 -9.60
CA LEU A 735 -29.08 19.39 -8.58
C LEU A 735 -29.11 19.90 -7.15
N LYS A 736 -28.36 20.96 -6.81
CA LYS A 736 -28.40 21.55 -5.47
C LYS A 736 -29.60 22.50 -5.26
N TYR A 737 -30.25 22.94 -6.33
CA TYR A 737 -31.34 23.92 -6.30
C TYR A 737 -32.72 23.31 -6.62
N THR A 738 -32.75 22.07 -7.12
CA THR A 738 -33.89 21.13 -7.13
C THR A 738 -33.81 20.24 -5.91
#